data_AF-A0A957GZA2-F1
#
_entry.id   AF-A0A957GZA2-F1
#
_cell.length_a   1.000
_cell.length_b   1.000
_cell.length_c   1.000
_cell.angle_alpha   90.00
_cell.angle_beta   90.00
_cell.angle_gamma   90.00
#
_symmetry.space_group_name_H-M   'P 1'
#
loop_
_entity.id
_entity.type
_entity.pdbx_description
1 polymer ?
#
loop_
_entity_poly.entity_id
_entity_poly.type
_entity_poly.pdbx_seq_one_letter_code
_entity_poly.pdbx_strand_id
1 'polypeptide(L)'
;MSDDTAMMPISATRQEVSAQPQVMARVLAELGPQINELAAAMAARQISQVLASGSGDSWFAAQAVQLAWEQYAGVVFVPLQAYEYAAYGRPGVDARTAHFVISSSGRPTTTWDTLDRALASEAMVIGVTDNPAETNPFVAKPPIALIPHGAKVGWPCQTTTATITTLLALAIAFGEARGHLDGARAAELKATLASIPEQMTAVLAQGQQWAEAIVPSLAGKAFTFVGGGPSWAVAQNGSALLAEGPQDAGMPLTVEEFNHALRIGVLAAGDPVVLIAPATATESRCRDTARVVRAWGSRLLPITSGPLADLVDGPDGLADPEGFLLGAIRELVGPDVPILAQLDIHSNVGQAMVAAADVLIGRETYPEIDMAERGRECVEVLVRMLRDSLKPTMALYQIPMIWGMHQVTAHEPMRTAIRKLHELEAQPGVVCASIAVCYFLADVPEMGSSVYVVTDDDPALAERLARELGEWCFARRADWHYELPSTAEALRRAEMNGNYPAIFADSRDNTGGGGPGDSTGLLRTFLEAGLTDACVLYMVDPEVITACHEAGPGATLTMPVGGKSSPLQGEPVMMTFTVVAVSDGRFQYDGPMYEGLEGKMGPSAYIRQGGLHVILATVGEQPYDTAFARSLGLDVKAMRYIGVKSTAHFRAGFEAWAGQIQLVSEPSVHNLGNLPFKRLNRPVYPLVDI
;
A
#
# COMPACT_ATOMS: atom_id res chain seq x y z
N MET A 1 31.48 -1.09 -0.70
CA MET A 1 32.72 -0.31 -0.84
C MET A 1 33.43 -0.30 0.52
N SER A 2 34.76 -0.41 0.55
CA SER A 2 35.57 -0.29 1.79
C SER A 2 36.11 1.13 1.94
N ASP A 3 36.54 1.53 3.14
CA ASP A 3 37.19 2.85 3.34
C ASP A 3 38.40 3.06 2.41
N ASP A 4 39.13 2.00 2.08
CA ASP A 4 40.31 2.05 1.19
C ASP A 4 39.96 2.34 -0.28
N THR A 5 38.69 2.18 -0.67
CA THR A 5 38.21 2.33 -2.05
C THR A 5 37.24 3.48 -2.23
N ALA A 6 36.83 4.13 -1.14
CA ALA A 6 35.89 5.25 -1.16
C ALA A 6 36.61 6.58 -1.35
N MET A 7 35.96 7.52 -2.05
CA MET A 7 36.49 8.88 -2.24
C MET A 7 36.62 9.64 -0.90
N MET A 8 35.77 9.31 0.07
CA MET A 8 35.83 9.78 1.45
C MET A 8 35.61 8.61 2.41
N PRO A 9 36.17 8.64 3.64
CA PRO A 9 36.02 7.52 4.57
C PRO A 9 34.56 7.29 4.96
N ILE A 10 34.05 6.09 4.70
CA ILE A 10 32.67 5.68 5.00
C ILE A 10 32.49 5.60 6.52
N SER A 11 33.49 5.08 7.24
CA SER A 11 33.48 5.01 8.70
C SER A 11 33.36 6.39 9.35
N ALA A 12 34.12 7.38 8.86
CA ALA A 12 34.03 8.76 9.33
C ALA A 12 32.66 9.37 9.02
N THR A 13 32.10 9.12 7.83
CA THR A 13 30.76 9.59 7.47
C THR A 13 29.69 9.02 8.40
N ARG A 14 29.75 7.70 8.71
CA ARG A 14 28.81 7.08 9.65
C ARG A 14 28.88 7.68 11.05
N GLN A 15 30.09 7.97 11.53
CA GLN A 15 30.28 8.66 12.80
C GLN A 15 29.70 10.08 12.74
N GLU A 16 29.92 10.79 11.64
CA GLU A 16 29.41 12.14 11.43
C GLU A 16 27.88 12.17 11.42
N VAL A 17 27.24 11.29 10.65
CA VAL A 17 25.78 11.12 10.59
C VAL A 17 25.21 10.85 11.98
N SER A 18 25.82 9.93 12.74
CA SER A 18 25.38 9.53 14.08
C SER A 18 25.53 10.65 15.12
N ALA A 19 26.48 11.57 14.90
CA ALA A 19 26.78 12.65 15.82
C ALA A 19 26.05 13.98 15.53
N GLN A 20 25.20 14.02 14.49
CA GLN A 20 24.40 15.21 14.16
C GLN A 20 23.50 15.72 15.30
N PRO A 21 22.81 14.87 16.09
CA PRO A 21 22.03 15.33 17.24
C PRO A 21 22.86 16.16 18.24
N GLN A 22 24.08 15.68 18.55
CA GLN A 22 24.98 16.33 19.50
C GLN A 22 25.50 17.65 18.94
N VAL A 23 25.81 17.71 17.65
CA VAL A 23 26.21 18.96 16.97
C VAL A 23 25.10 20.00 17.03
N MET A 24 23.86 19.61 16.75
CA MET A 24 22.72 20.52 16.82
C MET A 24 22.50 21.07 18.24
N ALA A 25 22.52 20.20 19.26
CA ALA A 25 22.39 20.60 20.65
C ALA A 25 23.52 21.56 21.07
N ARG A 26 24.76 21.29 20.66
CA ARG A 26 25.92 22.15 20.91
C ARG A 26 25.77 23.53 20.27
N VAL A 27 25.38 23.60 18.99
CA VAL A 27 25.17 24.88 18.29
C VAL A 27 24.17 25.75 19.04
N LEU A 28 23.04 25.18 19.48
CA LEU A 28 22.02 25.92 20.23
C LEU A 28 22.55 26.42 21.59
N ALA A 29 23.40 25.65 22.26
CA ALA A 29 23.96 26.01 23.56
C ALA A 29 25.09 27.05 23.46
N GLU A 30 26.02 26.88 22.51
CA GLU A 30 27.26 27.64 22.44
C GLU A 30 27.14 28.90 21.57
N LEU A 31 26.43 28.84 20.43
CA LEU A 31 26.25 30.01 19.56
C LEU A 31 25.05 30.87 19.96
N GLY A 32 24.16 30.40 20.84
CA GLY A 32 22.95 31.11 21.26
C GLY A 32 23.17 32.58 21.64
N PRO A 33 24.15 32.93 22.49
CA PRO A 33 24.45 34.32 22.83
C PRO A 33 24.83 35.19 21.62
N GLN A 34 25.72 34.68 20.76
CA GLN A 34 26.17 35.40 19.56
C GLN A 34 25.02 35.56 18.54
N ILE A 35 24.16 34.55 18.41
CA ILE A 35 22.95 34.60 17.59
C ILE A 35 22.00 35.70 18.06
N ASN A 36 21.77 35.83 19.37
CA ASN A 36 20.92 36.88 19.93
C ASN A 36 21.51 38.27 19.74
N GLU A 37 22.83 38.43 19.87
CA GLU A 37 23.52 39.69 19.61
C GLU A 37 23.40 40.10 18.13
N LEU A 38 23.63 39.16 17.22
CA LEU A 38 23.47 39.39 15.78
C LEU A 38 22.02 39.74 15.43
N ALA A 39 21.04 39.04 15.99
CA ALA A 39 19.62 39.33 15.82
C ALA A 39 19.28 40.78 16.23
N ALA A 40 19.78 41.23 17.38
CA ALA A 40 19.60 42.61 17.85
C ALA A 40 20.29 43.63 16.92
N ALA A 41 21.50 43.34 16.44
CA ALA A 41 22.20 44.19 15.48
C ALA A 41 21.47 44.29 14.14
N MET A 42 20.93 43.17 13.64
CA MET A 42 20.10 43.15 12.43
C MET A 42 18.80 43.95 12.62
N ALA A 43 18.17 43.86 13.81
CA ALA A 43 16.95 44.61 14.12
C ALA A 43 17.24 46.13 14.19
N ALA A 44 18.34 46.52 14.84
CA ALA A 44 18.78 47.91 14.91
C ALA A 44 19.07 48.50 13.52
N ARG A 45 19.60 47.68 12.60
CA ARG A 45 19.84 48.05 11.20
C ARG A 45 18.59 47.97 10.32
N GLN A 46 17.44 47.62 10.90
CA GLN A 46 16.15 47.50 10.22
C GLN A 46 16.22 46.60 8.97
N ILE A 47 16.97 45.50 9.06
CA ILE A 47 17.17 44.59 7.93
C ILE A 47 15.82 44.15 7.35
N SER A 48 15.62 44.33 6.05
CA SER A 48 14.40 43.94 5.33
C SER A 48 14.64 42.85 4.28
N GLN A 49 15.90 42.59 3.95
CA GLN A 49 16.29 41.58 2.99
C GLN A 49 17.47 40.78 3.52
N VAL A 50 17.43 39.47 3.32
CA VAL A 50 18.51 38.56 3.65
C VAL A 50 18.94 37.82 2.40
N LEU A 51 20.23 37.87 2.08
CA LEU A 51 20.87 37.06 1.06
C LEU A 51 21.69 35.98 1.74
N ALA A 52 21.63 34.74 1.24
CA ALA A 52 22.43 33.64 1.73
C ALA A 52 23.12 32.92 0.57
N SER A 53 24.43 33.12 0.44
CA SER A 53 25.22 32.59 -0.67
C SER A 53 26.08 31.41 -0.25
N GLY A 54 26.07 30.33 -1.02
CA GLY A 54 26.90 29.15 -0.79
C GLY A 54 27.08 28.29 -2.04
N SER A 55 27.79 27.18 -1.91
CA SER A 55 27.96 26.17 -2.97
C SER A 55 27.64 24.78 -2.42
N GLY A 56 27.07 23.91 -3.25
CA GLY A 56 26.64 22.57 -2.84
C GLY A 56 25.72 22.62 -1.63
N ASP A 57 26.00 21.80 -0.62
CA ASP A 57 25.18 21.70 0.59
C ASP A 57 25.02 23.00 1.36
N SER A 58 25.98 23.93 1.27
CA SER A 58 25.82 25.26 1.87
C SER A 58 24.73 26.08 1.19
N TRP A 59 24.55 25.90 -0.13
CA TRP A 59 23.43 26.49 -0.86
C TRP A 59 22.12 25.76 -0.58
N PHE A 60 22.15 24.44 -0.44
CA PHE A 60 20.97 23.65 -0.05
C PHE A 60 20.50 24.01 1.37
N ALA A 61 21.43 24.22 2.32
CA ALA A 61 21.13 24.69 3.67
C ALA A 61 20.43 26.06 3.67
N ALA A 62 20.89 26.99 2.82
CA ALA A 62 20.22 28.28 2.65
C ALA A 62 18.80 28.13 2.10
N GLN A 63 18.59 27.24 1.12
CA GLN A 63 17.25 26.95 0.59
C GLN A 63 16.33 26.32 1.66
N ALA A 64 16.86 25.41 2.49
CA ALA A 64 16.10 24.70 3.51
C ALA A 64 15.44 25.64 4.54
N VAL A 65 16.09 26.77 4.85
CA VAL A 65 15.64 27.73 5.87
C VAL A 65 14.87 28.92 5.29
N GLN A 66 14.75 29.05 3.96
CA GLN A 66 14.13 30.22 3.33
C GLN A 66 12.73 30.52 3.89
N LEU A 67 11.84 29.53 3.86
CA LEU A 67 10.46 29.70 4.33
C LEU A 67 10.39 30.03 5.83
N ALA A 68 11.31 29.50 6.63
CA ALA A 68 11.40 29.82 8.04
C ALA A 68 11.79 31.30 8.25
N TRP A 69 12.73 31.83 7.48
CA TRP A 69 13.06 33.26 7.54
C TRP A 69 11.90 34.15 7.08
N GLU A 70 11.21 33.77 6.01
CA GLU A 70 10.05 34.51 5.52
C GLU A 70 8.90 34.51 6.53
N GLN A 71 8.59 33.37 7.15
CA GLN A 71 7.53 33.26 8.16
C GLN A 71 7.91 33.84 9.53
N TYR A 72 9.10 33.52 10.03
CA TYR A 72 9.50 33.80 11.41
C TYR A 72 10.21 35.15 11.54
N ALA A 73 10.93 35.61 10.52
CA ALA A 73 11.57 36.92 10.55
C ALA A 73 10.84 37.98 9.72
N GLY A 74 9.86 37.61 8.89
CA GLY A 74 9.06 38.59 8.14
C GLY A 74 9.90 39.40 7.14
N VAL A 75 10.92 38.77 6.54
CA VAL A 75 11.82 39.38 5.56
C VAL A 75 11.90 38.56 4.30
N VAL A 76 12.25 39.21 3.19
CA VAL A 76 12.61 38.51 1.96
C VAL A 76 13.93 37.78 2.20
N PHE A 77 13.94 36.46 2.01
CA PHE A 77 15.15 35.64 2.11
C PHE A 77 15.48 35.05 0.73
N VAL A 78 16.70 35.26 0.24
CA VAL A 78 17.12 34.83 -1.10
C VAL A 78 18.33 33.90 -0.99
N PRO A 79 18.15 32.58 -1.17
CA PRO A 79 19.27 31.66 -1.32
C PRO A 79 19.92 31.86 -2.69
N LEU A 80 21.24 32.00 -2.73
CA LEU A 80 22.01 32.30 -3.93
C LEU A 80 23.14 31.29 -4.10
N GLN A 81 23.33 30.81 -5.32
CA GLN A 81 24.52 30.03 -5.64
C GLN A 81 25.72 31.00 -5.70
N ALA A 82 26.83 30.65 -5.05
CA ALA A 82 27.96 31.56 -4.83
C ALA A 82 28.63 32.03 -6.13
N TYR A 83 28.85 31.15 -7.10
CA TYR A 83 29.40 31.52 -8.40
C TYR A 83 28.50 32.50 -9.16
N GLU A 84 27.19 32.24 -9.19
CA GLU A 84 26.21 33.12 -9.82
C GLU A 84 26.23 34.53 -9.21
N TYR A 85 26.26 34.63 -7.88
CA TYR A 85 26.38 35.94 -7.23
C TYR A 85 27.74 36.60 -7.45
N ALA A 86 28.84 35.85 -7.36
CA ALA A 86 30.18 36.39 -7.60
C ALA A 86 30.28 36.98 -9.01
N ALA A 87 29.72 36.31 -10.02
CA ALA A 87 29.72 36.75 -11.41
C ALA A 87 28.75 37.92 -11.66
N TYR A 88 27.48 37.77 -11.31
CA TYR A 88 26.42 38.69 -11.73
C TYR A 88 25.98 39.68 -10.66
N GLY A 89 26.27 39.39 -9.39
CA GLY A 89 25.80 40.16 -8.25
C GLY A 89 24.28 40.08 -8.07
N ARG A 90 23.72 41.06 -7.36
CA ARG A 90 22.29 41.22 -7.17
C ARG A 90 21.94 42.71 -7.13
N PRO A 91 20.89 43.18 -7.85
CA PRO A 91 20.39 44.53 -7.66
C PRO A 91 19.70 44.68 -6.31
N GLY A 92 19.65 45.90 -5.77
CA GLY A 92 18.93 46.22 -4.54
C GLY A 92 19.65 45.85 -3.24
N VAL A 93 20.95 45.53 -3.30
CA VAL A 93 21.78 45.33 -2.10
C VAL A 93 22.12 46.69 -1.50
N ASP A 94 21.62 46.95 -0.29
CA ASP A 94 21.74 48.23 0.41
C ASP A 94 22.08 48.05 1.90
N ALA A 95 22.12 49.16 2.64
CA ALA A 95 22.35 49.14 4.08
C ALA A 95 21.30 48.39 4.91
N ARG A 96 20.14 48.01 4.35
CA ARG A 96 19.10 47.19 5.01
C ARG A 96 19.12 45.73 4.55
N THR A 97 20.20 45.33 3.88
CA THR A 97 20.45 43.96 3.44
C THR A 97 21.44 43.28 4.39
N ALA A 98 21.14 42.06 4.84
CA ALA A 98 22.11 41.18 5.48
C ALA A 98 22.55 40.11 4.48
N HIS A 99 23.84 39.85 4.35
CA HIS A 99 24.39 38.88 3.42
C HIS A 99 25.23 37.83 4.15
N PHE A 100 24.68 36.63 4.28
CA PHE A 100 25.37 35.45 4.78
C PHE A 100 26.16 34.80 3.65
N VAL A 101 27.47 34.68 3.80
CA VAL A 101 28.33 33.92 2.89
C VAL A 101 28.76 32.65 3.61
N ILE A 102 28.31 31.51 3.10
CA ILE A 102 28.36 30.20 3.78
C ILE A 102 29.41 29.32 3.09
N SER A 103 30.42 28.92 3.86
CA SER A 103 31.44 27.98 3.42
C SER A 103 31.94 27.16 4.61
N SER A 104 31.47 25.92 4.72
CA SER A 104 31.86 25.03 5.83
C SER A 104 33.38 24.87 5.97
N SER A 105 34.10 24.69 4.86
CA SER A 105 35.57 24.52 4.90
C SER A 105 36.34 25.85 4.99
N GLY A 106 35.71 26.96 4.60
CA GLY A 106 36.33 28.25 4.40
C GLY A 106 37.47 28.27 3.37
N ARG A 107 37.66 27.21 2.58
CA ARG A 107 38.75 27.12 1.58
C ARG A 107 38.52 28.08 0.41
N PRO A 108 39.61 28.54 -0.27
CA PRO A 108 39.51 29.38 -1.45
C PRO A 108 38.68 28.70 -2.56
N THR A 109 37.50 29.25 -2.81
CA THR A 109 36.55 28.85 -3.87
C THR A 109 35.79 30.11 -4.29
N THR A 110 34.79 29.98 -5.16
CA THR A 110 33.92 31.10 -5.56
C THR A 110 33.18 31.76 -4.38
N THR A 111 33.14 31.12 -3.21
CA THR A 111 32.66 31.72 -1.96
C THR A 111 33.55 32.85 -1.45
N TRP A 112 34.85 32.85 -1.75
CA TRP A 112 35.75 33.98 -1.44
C TRP A 112 35.46 35.18 -2.34
N ASP A 113 35.25 34.95 -3.63
CA ASP A 113 34.87 36.02 -4.57
C ASP A 113 33.49 36.62 -4.20
N THR A 114 32.56 35.76 -3.78
CA THR A 114 31.26 36.16 -3.23
C THR A 114 31.44 37.05 -2.00
N LEU A 115 32.32 36.64 -1.07
CA LEU A 115 32.62 37.40 0.14
C LEU A 115 33.23 38.76 -0.17
N ASP A 116 34.23 38.82 -1.05
CA ASP A 116 34.87 40.08 -1.46
C ASP A 116 33.86 41.01 -2.13
N ARG A 117 32.97 40.48 -2.98
CA ARG A 117 31.88 41.25 -3.60
C ARG A 117 30.84 41.73 -2.57
N ALA A 118 30.47 40.89 -1.61
CA ALA A 118 29.54 41.25 -0.55
C ALA A 118 30.13 42.38 0.33
N LEU A 119 31.42 42.29 0.66
CA LEU A 119 32.14 43.31 1.44
C LEU A 119 32.30 44.64 0.69
N ALA A 120 32.27 44.62 -0.65
CA ALA A 120 32.24 45.83 -1.47
C ALA A 120 30.85 46.49 -1.55
N SER A 121 29.82 45.90 -0.94
CA SER A 121 28.45 46.44 -0.91
C SER A 121 28.14 47.13 0.42
N GLU A 122 26.96 47.75 0.52
CA GLU A 122 26.47 48.31 1.78
C GLU A 122 25.90 47.26 2.74
N ALA A 123 25.83 45.99 2.36
CA ALA A 123 25.19 44.96 3.20
C ALA A 123 25.89 44.75 4.55
N MET A 124 25.15 44.25 5.53
CA MET A 124 25.72 43.61 6.72
C MET A 124 26.24 42.23 6.32
N VAL A 125 27.56 42.07 6.18
CA VAL A 125 28.17 40.81 5.72
C VAL A 125 28.49 39.90 6.91
N ILE A 126 28.03 38.66 6.84
CA ILE A 126 28.25 37.61 7.85
C ILE A 126 28.89 36.39 7.19
N GLY A 127 30.06 35.96 7.67
CA GLY A 127 30.66 34.69 7.27
C GLY A 127 30.11 33.54 8.11
N VAL A 128 29.81 32.40 7.49
CA VAL A 128 29.43 31.16 8.21
C VAL A 128 30.36 30.03 7.79
N THR A 129 31.14 29.49 8.74
CA THR A 129 32.19 28.49 8.47
C THR A 129 32.42 27.58 9.66
N ASP A 130 32.72 26.30 9.43
CA ASP A 130 33.05 25.36 10.50
C ASP A 130 34.55 25.33 10.82
N ASN A 131 35.38 25.98 9.99
CA ASN A 131 36.81 26.10 10.20
C ASN A 131 37.13 27.36 11.06
N PRO A 132 37.52 27.21 12.34
CA PRO A 132 37.73 28.33 13.25
C PRO A 132 39.11 28.98 13.14
N ALA A 133 39.99 28.52 12.23
CA ALA A 133 41.36 29.01 12.18
C ALA A 133 41.39 30.52 11.94
N GLU A 134 41.98 31.29 12.85
CA GLU A 134 42.14 32.75 12.71
C GLU A 134 42.96 33.13 11.46
N THR A 135 43.79 32.21 10.97
CA THR A 135 44.55 32.35 9.72
C THR A 135 43.69 32.14 8.47
N ASN A 136 42.45 31.70 8.60
CA ASN A 136 41.52 31.53 7.49
C ASN A 136 40.87 32.87 7.13
N PRO A 137 41.13 33.43 5.94
CA PRO A 137 40.53 34.70 5.51
C PRO A 137 39.00 34.71 5.52
N PHE A 138 38.36 33.54 5.42
CA PHE A 138 36.90 33.44 5.46
C PHE A 138 36.31 33.74 6.86
N VAL A 139 37.09 33.54 7.93
CA VAL A 139 36.73 33.95 9.30
C VAL A 139 37.17 35.40 9.56
N ALA A 140 38.36 35.77 9.08
CA ALA A 140 39.00 37.04 9.42
C ALA A 140 38.50 38.26 8.63
N LYS A 141 38.04 38.08 7.39
CA LYS A 141 37.57 39.18 6.52
C LYS A 141 36.20 39.76 6.89
N PRO A 142 35.14 38.97 7.15
CA PRO A 142 33.84 39.55 7.44
C PRO A 142 33.83 40.22 8.82
N PRO A 143 33.06 41.30 9.01
CA PRO A 143 32.91 41.93 10.33
C PRO A 143 32.32 41.00 11.39
N ILE A 144 31.56 40.00 10.97
CA ILE A 144 30.90 39.02 11.83
C ILE A 144 31.12 37.63 11.23
N ALA A 145 31.57 36.68 12.05
CA ALA A 145 31.70 35.28 11.68
C ALA A 145 30.92 34.39 12.66
N LEU A 146 30.11 33.48 12.13
CA LEU A 146 29.45 32.42 12.89
C LEU A 146 30.20 31.11 12.65
N ILE A 147 30.51 30.40 13.73
CA ILE A 147 31.32 29.18 13.69
C ILE A 147 30.55 28.01 14.33
N PRO A 148 29.74 27.25 13.58
CA PRO A 148 28.90 26.18 14.13
C PRO A 148 29.68 24.91 14.56
N HIS A 149 30.94 24.78 14.14
CA HIS A 149 31.86 23.68 14.47
C HIS A 149 31.44 22.27 14.01
N GLY A 150 30.73 22.13 12.89
CA GLY A 150 30.45 20.81 12.29
C GLY A 150 31.72 20.10 11.82
N ALA A 151 31.84 18.79 12.04
CA ALA A 151 32.96 18.02 11.51
C ALA A 151 32.77 17.74 10.01
N LYS A 152 33.89 17.68 9.27
CA LYS A 152 33.92 17.37 7.83
C LYS A 152 35.16 16.53 7.49
N VAL A 153 35.16 15.29 7.96
CA VAL A 153 36.15 14.25 7.69
C VAL A 153 35.63 13.29 6.61
N GLY A 154 34.37 12.88 6.72
CA GLY A 154 33.58 12.13 5.73
C GLY A 154 32.71 13.04 4.87
N TRP A 155 31.74 12.44 4.15
CA TRP A 155 30.79 13.24 3.37
C TRP A 155 30.03 14.21 4.27
N PRO A 156 29.84 15.47 3.83
CA PRO A 156 29.33 16.56 4.66
C PRO A 156 27.89 16.35 5.15
N CYS A 157 27.75 15.82 6.37
CA CYS A 157 26.45 15.67 7.03
C CYS A 157 26.28 16.66 8.18
N GLN A 158 27.28 16.78 9.07
CA GLN A 158 27.17 17.62 10.27
C GLN A 158 27.16 19.11 9.97
N THR A 159 27.95 19.55 9.02
CA THR A 159 28.14 20.97 8.69
C THR A 159 26.89 21.59 8.09
N THR A 160 26.16 20.81 7.28
CA THR A 160 24.83 21.15 6.75
C THR A 160 23.83 21.30 7.89
N THR A 161 23.73 20.32 8.78
CA THR A 161 22.83 20.35 9.94
C THR A 161 23.17 21.50 10.90
N ALA A 162 24.44 21.75 11.16
CA ALA A 162 24.90 22.84 12.02
C ALA A 162 24.55 24.22 11.44
N THR A 163 24.73 24.39 10.12
CA THR A 163 24.36 25.62 9.40
C THR A 163 22.86 25.85 9.43
N ILE A 164 22.04 24.82 9.13
CA ILE A 164 20.57 24.91 9.18
C ILE A 164 20.11 25.29 10.59
N THR A 165 20.66 24.63 11.63
CA THR A 165 20.35 24.93 13.03
C THR A 165 20.67 26.38 13.38
N THR A 166 21.85 26.86 12.99
CA THR A 166 22.31 28.23 13.24
C THR A 166 21.36 29.25 12.60
N LEU A 167 21.00 29.05 11.33
CA LEU A 167 20.15 29.98 10.59
C LEU A 167 18.69 29.93 11.05
N LEU A 168 18.17 28.78 11.48
CA LEU A 168 16.83 28.67 12.08
C LEU A 168 16.75 29.37 13.43
N ALA A 169 17.73 29.14 14.31
CA ALA A 169 17.80 29.82 15.60
C ALA A 169 17.88 31.34 15.42
N LEU A 170 18.68 31.80 14.45
CA LEU A 170 18.79 33.22 14.12
C LEU A 170 17.50 33.80 13.52
N ALA A 171 16.79 33.07 12.66
CA ALA A 171 15.50 33.53 12.13
C ALA A 171 14.49 33.81 13.25
N ILE A 172 14.40 32.92 14.24
CA ILE A 172 13.50 33.07 15.39
C ILE A 172 13.94 34.25 16.26
N ALA A 173 15.23 34.32 16.62
CA ALA A 173 15.76 35.40 17.44
C ALA A 173 15.61 36.78 16.78
N PHE A 174 15.85 36.86 15.47
CA PHE A 174 15.69 38.10 14.70
C PHE A 174 14.23 38.50 14.56
N GLY A 175 13.33 37.54 14.32
CA GLY A 175 11.89 37.75 14.31
C GLY A 175 11.34 38.34 15.60
N GLU A 176 11.83 37.84 16.74
CA GLU A 176 11.51 38.38 18.06
C GLU A 176 12.12 39.79 18.26
N ALA A 177 13.40 39.97 17.94
CA ALA A 177 14.11 41.24 18.13
C ALA A 177 13.52 42.41 17.32
N ARG A 178 12.92 42.13 16.16
CA ARG A 178 12.25 43.13 15.32
C ARG A 178 10.75 43.29 15.60
N GLY A 179 10.19 42.50 16.53
CA GLY A 179 8.76 42.49 16.86
C GLY A 179 7.84 41.88 15.81
N HIS A 180 8.36 41.01 14.92
CA HIS A 180 7.54 40.25 13.96
C HIS A 180 6.95 38.98 14.60
N LEU A 181 7.72 38.33 15.48
CA LEU A 181 7.24 37.23 16.32
C LEU A 181 6.95 37.73 17.73
N ASP A 182 5.79 37.36 18.27
CA ASP A 182 5.52 37.54 19.68
C ASP A 182 6.37 36.57 20.54
N GLY A 183 6.57 36.93 21.81
CA GLY A 183 7.43 36.17 22.71
C GLY A 183 6.91 34.76 23.01
N ALA A 184 5.60 34.52 22.94
CA ALA A 184 5.04 33.19 23.19
C ALA A 184 5.34 32.25 22.03
N ARG A 185 5.10 32.69 20.79
CA ARG A 185 5.41 31.94 19.58
C ARG A 185 6.92 31.75 19.41
N ALA A 186 7.73 32.75 19.73
CA ALA A 186 9.18 32.63 19.72
C ALA A 186 9.68 31.57 20.73
N ALA A 187 9.12 31.56 21.94
CA ALA A 187 9.45 30.55 22.95
C ALA A 187 9.05 29.13 22.51
N GLU A 188 7.87 28.98 21.90
CA GLU A 188 7.41 27.70 21.34
C GLU A 188 8.37 27.20 20.25
N LEU A 189 8.71 28.04 19.26
CA LEU A 189 9.62 27.66 18.18
C LEU A 189 11.02 27.29 18.69
N LYS A 190 11.54 28.01 19.70
CA LYS A 190 12.82 27.67 20.36
C LYS A 190 12.74 26.31 21.06
N ALA A 191 11.65 26.03 21.76
CA ALA A 191 11.43 24.74 22.41
C ALA A 191 11.32 23.60 21.38
N THR A 192 10.61 23.82 20.27
CA THR A 192 10.55 22.85 19.16
C THR A 192 11.94 22.59 18.60
N LEU A 193 12.72 23.63 18.28
CA LEU A 193 14.09 23.50 17.76
C LEU A 193 15.00 22.74 18.74
N ALA A 194 14.86 22.98 20.05
CA ALA A 194 15.61 22.28 21.10
C ALA A 194 15.22 20.79 21.25
N SER A 195 14.02 20.39 20.83
CA SER A 195 13.56 18.99 20.89
C SER A 195 14.02 18.12 19.72
N ILE A 196 14.45 18.73 18.61
CA ILE A 196 14.82 18.01 17.38
C ILE A 196 15.99 17.03 17.58
N PRO A 197 17.05 17.31 18.37
CA PRO A 197 18.13 16.34 18.61
C PRO A 197 17.65 14.97 19.11
N GLU A 198 16.66 14.94 20.01
CA GLU A 198 16.09 13.69 20.51
C GLU A 198 15.37 12.92 19.41
N GLN A 199 14.56 13.62 18.60
CA GLN A 199 13.85 13.04 17.46
C GLN A 199 14.83 12.51 16.40
N MET A 200 15.91 13.25 16.10
CA MET A 200 16.95 12.83 15.17
C MET A 200 17.64 11.54 15.65
N THR A 201 17.89 11.40 16.95
CA THR A 201 18.48 10.18 17.52
C THR A 201 17.59 8.96 17.25
N ALA A 202 16.28 9.09 17.46
CA ALA A 202 15.33 8.02 17.18
C ALA A 202 15.27 7.66 15.68
N VAL A 203 15.22 8.67 14.80
CA VAL A 203 15.18 8.48 13.34
C VAL A 203 16.45 7.80 12.84
N LEU A 204 17.63 8.19 13.31
CA LEU A 204 18.90 7.57 12.90
C LEU A 204 18.97 6.09 13.29
N ALA A 205 18.50 5.75 14.49
CA ALA A 205 18.48 4.36 14.95
C ALA A 205 17.57 3.47 14.08
N GLN A 206 16.39 3.97 13.71
CA GLN A 206 15.44 3.25 12.85
C GLN A 206 15.90 3.21 11.38
N GLY A 207 16.41 4.33 10.88
CA GLY A 207 16.77 4.52 9.48
C GLY A 207 17.94 3.65 9.03
N GLN A 208 18.89 3.34 9.91
CA GLN A 208 20.02 2.48 9.56
C GLN A 208 19.57 1.05 9.21
N GLN A 209 18.72 0.45 10.04
CA GLN A 209 18.21 -0.91 9.80
C GLN A 209 17.41 -0.98 8.49
N TRP A 210 16.59 0.04 8.23
CA TRP A 210 15.83 0.14 6.98
C TRP A 210 16.75 0.27 5.75
N ALA A 211 17.75 1.15 5.80
CA ALA A 211 18.68 1.36 4.70
C ALA A 211 19.46 0.08 4.35
N GLU A 212 19.97 -0.63 5.35
CA GLU A 212 20.70 -1.89 5.17
C GLU A 212 19.85 -2.98 4.49
N ALA A 213 18.54 -3.02 4.78
CA ALA A 213 17.63 -4.01 4.20
C ALA A 213 17.29 -3.74 2.73
N ILE A 214 17.19 -2.47 2.32
CA ILE A 214 16.72 -2.12 0.97
C ILE A 214 17.86 -1.94 -0.04
N VAL A 215 19.04 -1.50 0.39
CA VAL A 215 20.16 -1.13 -0.51
C VAL A 215 20.50 -2.23 -1.55
N PRO A 216 20.57 -3.54 -1.21
CA PRO A 216 20.87 -4.58 -2.19
C PRO A 216 19.89 -4.61 -3.38
N SER A 217 18.64 -4.25 -3.13
CA SER A 217 17.56 -4.25 -4.13
C SER A 217 17.48 -2.97 -4.97
N LEU A 218 18.37 -2.01 -4.74
CA LEU A 218 18.39 -0.70 -5.41
C LEU A 218 19.64 -0.48 -6.28
N ALA A 219 20.56 -1.43 -6.32
CA ALA A 219 21.82 -1.31 -7.04
C ALA A 219 21.62 -1.14 -8.56
N GLY A 220 22.36 -0.19 -9.16
CA GLY A 220 22.35 0.06 -10.61
C GLY A 220 21.08 0.71 -11.15
N LYS A 221 20.25 1.29 -10.28
CA LYS A 221 19.02 2.01 -10.65
C LYS A 221 19.22 3.52 -10.65
N ALA A 222 18.42 4.23 -11.44
CA ALA A 222 18.36 5.69 -11.39
C ALA A 222 17.37 6.13 -10.30
N PHE A 223 17.83 6.96 -9.37
CA PHE A 223 17.00 7.45 -8.28
C PHE A 223 16.34 8.78 -8.64
N THR A 224 15.10 8.96 -8.19
CA THR A 224 14.46 10.27 -8.17
C THR A 224 14.14 10.68 -6.74
N PHE A 225 14.61 11.86 -6.32
CA PHE A 225 14.32 12.44 -5.01
C PHE A 225 13.27 13.52 -5.16
N VAL A 226 12.16 13.39 -4.44
CA VAL A 226 11.01 14.30 -4.56
C VAL A 226 10.73 14.97 -3.22
N GLY A 227 10.68 16.30 -3.22
CA GLY A 227 10.39 17.08 -2.02
C GLY A 227 9.80 18.44 -2.33
N GLY A 228 8.90 18.94 -1.48
CA GLY A 228 8.26 20.25 -1.64
C GLY A 228 8.57 21.17 -0.46
N GLY A 229 8.49 22.48 -0.67
CA GLY A 229 8.77 23.46 0.39
C GLY A 229 10.17 23.27 1.00
N PRO A 230 10.33 23.21 2.34
CA PRO A 230 11.64 23.00 2.96
C PRO A 230 12.28 21.66 2.58
N SER A 231 11.47 20.64 2.28
CA SER A 231 11.93 19.31 1.89
C SER A 231 12.57 19.27 0.50
N TRP A 232 12.43 20.32 -0.31
CA TRP A 232 13.14 20.45 -1.59
C TRP A 232 14.66 20.45 -1.41
N ALA A 233 15.17 21.14 -0.39
CA ALA A 233 16.59 21.14 -0.07
C ALA A 233 17.07 19.76 0.40
N VAL A 234 16.22 19.01 1.10
CA VAL A 234 16.51 17.64 1.53
C VAL A 234 16.59 16.69 0.32
N ALA A 235 15.70 16.85 -0.67
CA ALA A 235 15.75 16.09 -1.92
C ALA A 235 17.06 16.35 -2.71
N GLN A 236 17.48 17.62 -2.80
CA GLN A 236 18.76 18.00 -3.41
C GLN A 236 19.96 17.40 -2.67
N ASN A 237 19.98 17.48 -1.34
CA ASN A 237 21.02 16.86 -0.51
C ASN A 237 21.08 15.34 -0.73
N GLY A 238 19.93 14.65 -0.73
CA GLY A 238 19.87 13.21 -0.99
C GLY A 238 20.47 12.83 -2.34
N SER A 239 20.13 13.59 -3.38
CA SER A 239 20.69 13.41 -4.72
C SER A 239 22.21 13.67 -4.76
N ALA A 240 22.69 14.71 -4.08
CA ALA A 240 24.12 15.05 -4.04
C ALA A 240 24.92 13.98 -3.29
N LEU A 241 24.46 13.54 -2.12
CA LEU A 241 25.11 12.47 -1.35
C LEU A 241 25.12 11.13 -2.09
N LEU A 242 24.10 10.85 -2.89
CA LEU A 242 24.07 9.67 -3.75
C LEU A 242 25.12 9.76 -4.89
N ALA A 243 25.28 10.94 -5.49
CA ALA A 243 26.29 11.17 -6.52
C ALA A 243 27.72 11.20 -5.96
N GLU A 244 27.92 11.70 -4.74
CA GLU A 244 29.24 11.79 -4.11
C GLU A 244 29.69 10.49 -3.45
N GLY A 245 28.74 9.75 -2.87
CA GLY A 245 29.01 8.55 -2.08
C GLY A 245 29.17 7.30 -2.94
N PRO A 246 28.05 6.65 -3.30
CA PRO A 246 28.07 5.49 -4.18
C PRO A 246 28.35 5.81 -5.65
N GLN A 247 28.33 7.08 -6.05
CA GLN A 247 28.46 7.52 -7.45
C GLN A 247 27.32 7.04 -8.35
N ASP A 248 26.13 6.92 -7.77
CA ASP A 248 24.91 6.54 -8.48
C ASP A 248 24.18 7.78 -9.03
N ALA A 249 23.34 7.57 -10.05
CA ALA A 249 22.52 8.63 -10.63
C ALA A 249 21.33 8.96 -9.74
N GLY A 250 21.21 10.22 -9.34
CA GLY A 250 20.05 10.78 -8.64
C GLY A 250 19.57 12.05 -9.33
N MET A 251 18.26 12.20 -9.46
CA MET A 251 17.62 13.42 -9.96
C MET A 251 16.70 14.00 -8.88
N PRO A 252 16.93 15.24 -8.40
CA PRO A 252 16.00 15.90 -7.50
C PRO A 252 14.91 16.63 -8.30
N LEU A 253 13.65 16.43 -7.94
CA LEU A 253 12.51 17.17 -8.49
C LEU A 253 11.66 17.76 -7.36
N THR A 254 11.09 18.94 -7.59
CA THR A 254 10.04 19.44 -6.70
C THR A 254 8.77 18.62 -6.92
N VAL A 255 7.94 18.50 -5.89
CA VAL A 255 6.73 17.66 -5.92
C VAL A 255 5.83 17.98 -7.13
N GLU A 256 5.62 19.25 -7.45
CA GLU A 256 4.76 19.62 -8.59
C GLU A 256 5.44 19.36 -9.93
N GLU A 257 6.72 19.72 -10.06
CA GLU A 257 7.47 19.50 -11.30
C GLU A 257 7.66 18.02 -11.60
N PHE A 258 7.73 17.16 -10.57
CA PHE A 258 7.67 15.72 -10.76
C PHE A 258 6.40 15.31 -11.51
N ASN A 259 5.24 15.81 -11.08
CA ASN A 259 3.96 15.48 -11.72
C ASN A 259 3.82 16.06 -13.13
N HIS A 260 4.48 17.19 -13.42
CA HIS A 260 4.58 17.73 -14.78
C HIS A 260 5.57 16.93 -15.65
N ALA A 261 6.67 16.47 -15.07
CA ALA A 261 7.75 15.77 -15.75
C ALA A 261 7.43 14.32 -16.13
N LEU A 262 6.37 13.71 -15.58
CA LEU A 262 5.91 12.36 -15.95
C LEU A 262 5.56 12.17 -17.43
N ARG A 263 5.49 13.25 -18.22
CA ARG A 263 5.33 13.20 -19.69
C ARG A 263 6.66 13.01 -20.44
N ILE A 264 7.78 13.00 -19.73
CA ILE A 264 9.15 12.88 -20.25
C ILE A 264 9.75 11.63 -19.59
N GLY A 265 10.49 10.80 -20.34
CA GLY A 265 10.98 9.48 -19.91
C GLY A 265 12.02 9.48 -18.77
N VAL A 266 11.67 10.05 -17.61
CA VAL A 266 12.49 10.23 -16.41
C VAL A 266 12.47 8.98 -15.52
N LEU A 267 11.45 8.12 -15.63
CA LEU A 267 11.27 6.95 -14.78
C LEU A 267 10.97 5.69 -15.59
N ALA A 268 11.77 4.63 -15.37
CA ALA A 268 11.42 3.28 -15.78
C ALA A 268 10.61 2.57 -14.68
N ALA A 269 9.88 1.53 -15.07
CA ALA A 269 9.25 0.62 -14.11
C ALA A 269 10.33 0.03 -13.18
N GLY A 270 10.05 0.02 -11.88
CA GLY A 270 10.96 -0.43 -10.82
C GLY A 270 12.05 0.57 -10.40
N ASP A 271 12.20 1.72 -11.06
CA ASP A 271 13.13 2.76 -10.58
C ASP A 271 12.68 3.34 -9.23
N PRO A 272 13.61 3.57 -8.29
CA PRO A 272 13.28 4.09 -6.97
C PRO A 272 12.95 5.58 -6.97
N VAL A 273 11.83 5.92 -6.33
CA VAL A 273 11.40 7.29 -6.06
C VAL A 273 11.39 7.52 -4.55
N VAL A 274 12.37 8.30 -4.06
CA VAL A 274 12.45 8.73 -2.66
C VAL A 274 11.56 9.95 -2.47
N LEU A 275 10.40 9.77 -1.85
CA LEU A 275 9.41 10.83 -1.65
C LEU A 275 9.46 11.35 -0.22
N ILE A 276 9.91 12.60 -0.03
CA ILE A 276 9.99 13.25 1.28
C ILE A 276 8.65 13.95 1.53
N ALA A 277 7.81 13.33 2.36
CA ALA A 277 6.42 13.70 2.59
C ALA A 277 6.13 13.89 4.09
N PRO A 278 6.65 14.96 4.72
CA PRO A 278 6.27 15.29 6.10
C PRO A 278 4.81 15.76 6.14
N ALA A 279 4.15 15.56 7.28
CA ALA A 279 2.77 16.00 7.54
C ALA A 279 2.69 17.53 7.62
N THR A 280 2.65 18.17 6.46
CA THR A 280 2.78 19.63 6.26
C THR A 280 1.92 20.06 5.07
N ALA A 281 2.01 21.33 4.65
CA ALA A 281 1.26 21.86 3.51
C ALA A 281 1.45 21.10 2.19
N THR A 282 2.53 20.32 2.03
CA THR A 282 2.76 19.51 0.82
C THR A 282 2.18 18.10 0.88
N GLU A 283 1.58 17.71 2.00
CA GLU A 283 1.15 16.33 2.26
C GLU A 283 0.16 15.81 1.22
N SER A 284 -0.92 16.56 0.95
CA SER A 284 -1.95 16.16 -0.01
C SER A 284 -1.35 15.88 -1.39
N ARG A 285 -0.45 16.77 -1.85
CA ARG A 285 0.21 16.60 -3.14
C ARG A 285 1.21 15.45 -3.14
N CYS A 286 1.93 15.23 -2.05
CA CYS A 286 2.79 14.06 -1.92
C CYS A 286 1.98 12.75 -1.99
N ARG A 287 0.77 12.70 -1.42
CA ARG A 287 -0.12 11.53 -1.55
C ARG A 287 -0.52 11.28 -3.01
N ASP A 288 -0.87 12.32 -3.75
CA ASP A 288 -1.15 12.19 -5.19
C ASP A 288 0.07 11.71 -5.96
N THR A 289 1.24 12.29 -5.72
CA THR A 289 2.50 11.86 -6.33
C THR A 289 2.76 10.38 -6.06
N ALA A 290 2.56 9.91 -4.83
CA ALA A 290 2.75 8.50 -4.48
C ALA A 290 1.80 7.56 -5.25
N ARG A 291 0.53 7.95 -5.42
CA ARG A 291 -0.43 7.20 -6.25
C ARG A 291 0.08 7.07 -7.69
N VAL A 292 0.61 8.16 -8.24
CA VAL A 292 1.12 8.16 -9.61
C VAL A 292 2.39 7.32 -9.76
N VAL A 293 3.34 7.44 -8.82
CA VAL A 293 4.55 6.60 -8.77
C VAL A 293 4.20 5.12 -8.78
N ARG A 294 3.23 4.72 -7.95
CA ARG A 294 2.75 3.34 -7.88
C ARG A 294 2.05 2.90 -9.16
N ALA A 295 1.16 3.73 -9.71
CA ALA A 295 0.46 3.44 -10.96
C ALA A 295 1.42 3.27 -12.15
N TRP A 296 2.56 3.98 -12.13
CA TRP A 296 3.63 3.84 -13.13
C TRP A 296 4.47 2.55 -12.97
N GLY A 297 4.30 1.82 -11.86
CA GLY A 297 5.11 0.65 -11.53
C GLY A 297 6.52 0.97 -11.04
N SER A 298 6.80 2.23 -10.67
CA SER A 298 8.05 2.63 -10.02
C SER A 298 8.03 2.28 -8.53
N ARG A 299 9.21 2.15 -7.92
CA ARG A 299 9.33 1.74 -6.52
C ARG A 299 9.29 2.97 -5.61
N LEU A 300 8.18 3.15 -4.90
CA LEU A 300 8.02 4.24 -3.92
C LEU A 300 8.83 3.96 -2.63
N LEU A 301 9.63 4.93 -2.20
CA LEU A 301 10.37 4.95 -0.93
C LEU A 301 9.98 6.22 -0.14
N PRO A 302 8.89 6.20 0.64
CA PRO A 302 8.42 7.39 1.34
C PRO A 302 9.20 7.67 2.63
N ILE A 303 9.45 8.94 2.93
CA ILE A 303 9.97 9.43 4.22
C ILE A 303 8.92 10.37 4.81
N THR A 304 8.33 9.99 5.95
CA THR A 304 7.15 10.67 6.54
C THR A 304 7.29 10.89 8.04
N SER A 305 6.58 11.90 8.57
CA SER A 305 6.51 12.26 9.99
C SER A 305 5.17 11.93 10.66
N GLY A 306 4.22 11.31 9.96
CA GLY A 306 2.87 10.99 10.47
C GLY A 306 2.36 9.64 9.94
N PRO A 307 1.10 9.24 10.25
CA PRO A 307 0.50 8.01 9.75
C PRO A 307 0.13 8.15 8.26
N LEU A 308 1.14 8.34 7.42
CA LEU A 308 1.09 8.10 5.98
C LEU A 308 1.30 6.59 5.74
N ALA A 309 0.65 5.74 6.54
CA ALA A 309 0.75 4.29 6.43
C ALA A 309 0.26 3.81 5.05
N ASP A 310 -0.72 4.52 4.47
CA ASP A 310 -1.18 4.36 3.10
C ASP A 310 -0.08 4.61 2.05
N LEU A 311 1.00 5.34 2.38
CA LEU A 311 2.19 5.49 1.54
C LEU A 311 3.26 4.43 1.79
N VAL A 312 3.33 3.87 3.01
CA VAL A 312 4.43 3.01 3.48
C VAL A 312 4.16 1.52 3.27
N ASP A 313 2.92 1.09 3.04
CA ASP A 313 2.66 -0.30 2.72
C ASP A 313 3.21 -0.67 1.32
N GLY A 314 4.21 -1.55 1.34
CA GLY A 314 4.61 -2.36 0.18
C GLY A 314 3.54 -3.40 -0.18
N PRO A 315 3.89 -4.41 -0.99
CA PRO A 315 3.37 -4.68 -2.34
C PRO A 315 1.87 -5.00 -2.50
N ASP A 316 1.07 -5.02 -1.43
CA ASP A 316 -0.30 -5.53 -1.47
C ASP A 316 -1.28 -4.56 -0.79
N GLY A 317 -1.95 -3.75 -1.61
CA GLY A 317 -3.31 -3.22 -1.39
C GLY A 317 -3.58 -2.34 -0.16
N LEU A 318 -4.68 -1.60 -0.22
CA LEU A 318 -5.36 -1.13 0.99
C LEU A 318 -5.84 -2.37 1.76
N ALA A 319 -5.57 -2.46 3.07
CA ALA A 319 -6.00 -3.59 3.90
C ALA A 319 -7.54 -3.70 3.99
N ASP A 320 -8.22 -2.55 4.01
CA ASP A 320 -9.68 -2.43 3.97
C ASP A 320 -10.06 -1.48 2.80
N PRO A 321 -10.07 -1.97 1.55
CA PRO A 321 -10.37 -1.13 0.40
C PRO A 321 -11.83 -0.65 0.41
N GLU A 322 -12.76 -1.45 0.91
CA GLU A 322 -14.16 -1.08 1.06
C GLU A 322 -14.35 0.04 2.10
N GLY A 323 -13.76 -0.08 3.28
CA GLY A 323 -13.80 0.96 4.32
C GLY A 323 -13.14 2.26 3.86
N PHE A 324 -12.03 2.16 3.13
CA PHE A 324 -11.42 3.32 2.49
C PHE A 324 -12.36 3.99 1.47
N LEU A 325 -12.97 3.21 0.58
CA LEU A 325 -13.88 3.73 -0.44
C LEU A 325 -15.12 4.39 0.19
N LEU A 326 -15.73 3.73 1.18
CA LEU A 326 -16.87 4.27 1.91
C LEU A 326 -16.50 5.56 2.64
N GLY A 327 -15.34 5.60 3.29
CA GLY A 327 -14.83 6.81 3.96
C GLY A 327 -14.61 7.96 2.98
N ALA A 328 -14.01 7.69 1.82
CA ALA A 328 -13.80 8.69 0.78
C ALA A 328 -15.12 9.21 0.19
N ILE A 329 -16.11 8.33 -0.02
CA ILE A 329 -17.45 8.74 -0.44
C ILE A 329 -18.07 9.64 0.63
N ARG A 330 -18.03 9.23 1.91
CA ARG A 330 -18.57 10.00 3.04
C ARG A 330 -17.95 11.40 3.15
N GLU A 331 -16.64 11.52 3.00
CA GLU A 331 -15.94 12.81 2.99
C GLU A 331 -16.44 13.71 1.85
N LEU A 332 -16.65 13.14 0.67
CA LEU A 332 -17.11 13.87 -0.52
C LEU A 332 -18.56 14.35 -0.40
N VAL A 333 -19.47 13.48 0.07
CA VAL A 333 -20.92 13.76 0.06
C VAL A 333 -21.41 14.43 1.36
N GLY A 334 -20.61 14.42 2.41
CA GLY A 334 -20.97 14.94 3.73
C GLY A 334 -21.84 13.98 4.55
N PRO A 335 -22.15 14.33 5.81
CA PRO A 335 -22.85 13.43 6.75
C PRO A 335 -24.34 13.23 6.43
N ASP A 336 -24.97 14.13 5.67
CA ASP A 336 -26.43 14.12 5.48
C ASP A 336 -26.90 13.26 4.29
N VAL A 337 -25.99 12.81 3.43
CA VAL A 337 -26.33 12.00 2.25
C VAL A 337 -26.28 10.51 2.61
N PRO A 338 -27.36 9.73 2.44
CA PRO A 338 -27.35 8.30 2.73
C PRO A 338 -26.33 7.51 1.89
N ILE A 339 -25.57 6.64 2.55
CA ILE A 339 -24.64 5.68 1.93
C ILE A 339 -25.06 4.27 2.34
N LEU A 340 -25.45 3.48 1.35
CA LEU A 340 -25.79 2.07 1.53
C LEU A 340 -24.87 1.22 0.63
N ALA A 341 -24.38 0.11 1.17
CA ALA A 341 -23.55 -0.82 0.41
C ALA A 341 -24.01 -2.27 0.61
N GLN A 342 -24.03 -3.00 -0.50
CA GLN A 342 -24.21 -4.45 -0.51
C GLN A 342 -22.83 -5.12 -0.41
N LEU A 343 -22.67 -6.10 0.48
CA LEU A 343 -21.44 -6.82 0.71
C LEU A 343 -21.56 -8.30 0.35
N ASP A 344 -20.45 -8.88 -0.04
CA ASP A 344 -20.29 -10.32 -0.21
C ASP A 344 -20.37 -11.03 1.15
N ILE A 345 -20.87 -12.26 1.20
CA ILE A 345 -20.93 -13.02 2.45
C ILE A 345 -19.52 -13.33 2.99
N HIS A 346 -18.51 -13.37 2.13
CA HIS A 346 -17.11 -13.58 2.47
C HIS A 346 -16.36 -12.30 2.85
N SER A 347 -17.02 -11.13 2.96
CA SER A 347 -16.32 -9.89 3.32
C SER A 347 -15.65 -9.95 4.71
N ASN A 348 -14.47 -9.34 4.84
CA ASN A 348 -13.83 -9.06 6.13
C ASN A 348 -14.30 -7.69 6.63
N VAL A 349 -15.43 -7.64 7.32
CA VAL A 349 -16.10 -6.37 7.65
C VAL A 349 -15.38 -5.64 8.79
N GLY A 350 -14.94 -4.42 8.54
CA GLY A 350 -14.24 -3.58 9.53
C GLY A 350 -15.12 -2.52 10.19
N GLN A 351 -14.64 -1.95 11.31
CA GLN A 351 -15.32 -0.84 11.98
C GLN A 351 -15.33 0.44 11.11
N ALA A 352 -14.35 0.61 10.22
CA ALA A 352 -14.30 1.73 9.28
C ALA A 352 -15.48 1.72 8.31
N MET A 353 -15.85 0.55 7.77
CA MET A 353 -17.04 0.38 6.93
C MET A 353 -18.31 0.78 7.69
N VAL A 354 -18.45 0.31 8.93
CA VAL A 354 -19.60 0.58 9.81
C VAL A 354 -19.72 2.06 10.16
N ALA A 355 -18.61 2.76 10.33
CA ALA A 355 -18.60 4.19 10.64
C ALA A 355 -18.92 5.07 9.42
N ALA A 356 -18.61 4.60 8.20
CA ALA A 356 -18.75 5.40 6.99
C ALA A 356 -20.12 5.24 6.30
N ALA A 357 -20.68 4.02 6.31
CA ALA A 357 -21.97 3.70 5.72
C ALA A 357 -23.12 3.84 6.73
N ASP A 358 -24.31 4.22 6.25
CA ASP A 358 -25.54 4.23 7.05
C ASP A 358 -26.14 2.82 7.16
N VAL A 359 -26.02 2.02 6.08
CA VAL A 359 -26.53 0.64 6.02
C VAL A 359 -25.55 -0.23 5.24
N LEU A 360 -25.19 -1.37 5.82
CA LEU A 360 -24.52 -2.47 5.13
C LEU A 360 -25.49 -3.66 5.06
N ILE A 361 -25.61 -4.27 3.88
CA ILE A 361 -26.46 -5.44 3.65
C ILE A 361 -25.62 -6.55 3.02
N GLY A 362 -25.52 -7.70 3.69
CA GLY A 362 -24.81 -8.86 3.17
C GLY A 362 -25.65 -9.71 2.23
N ARG A 363 -24.97 -10.44 1.33
CA ARG A 363 -25.57 -11.59 0.64
C ARG A 363 -25.86 -12.71 1.65
N GLU A 364 -26.98 -13.39 1.47
CA GLU A 364 -27.45 -14.45 2.37
C GLU A 364 -27.33 -15.85 1.77
N THR A 365 -27.06 -15.94 0.46
CA THR A 365 -26.90 -17.23 -0.22
C THR A 365 -25.45 -17.54 -0.56
N TYR A 366 -25.04 -18.79 -0.35
CA TYR A 366 -23.80 -19.33 -0.90
C TYR A 366 -24.09 -20.74 -1.45
N PRO A 367 -24.01 -20.98 -2.79
CA PRO A 367 -23.58 -20.05 -3.85
C PRO A 367 -24.45 -18.78 -3.93
N GLU A 368 -23.84 -17.67 -4.32
CA GLU A 368 -24.46 -16.35 -4.31
C GLU A 368 -25.39 -16.16 -5.51
N ILE A 369 -26.67 -16.42 -5.29
CA ILE A 369 -27.74 -16.34 -6.29
C ILE A 369 -28.78 -15.25 -5.96
N ASP A 370 -28.61 -14.54 -4.84
CA ASP A 370 -29.51 -13.51 -4.31
C ASP A 370 -29.00 -12.07 -4.52
N MET A 371 -28.00 -11.89 -5.39
CA MET A 371 -27.36 -10.59 -5.62
C MET A 371 -28.37 -9.50 -6.01
N ALA A 372 -29.33 -9.82 -6.89
CA ALA A 372 -30.33 -8.88 -7.35
C ALA A 372 -31.37 -8.57 -6.26
N GLU A 373 -31.80 -9.58 -5.51
CA GLU A 373 -32.75 -9.47 -4.41
C GLU A 373 -32.22 -8.58 -3.28
N ARG A 374 -30.96 -8.78 -2.88
CA ARG A 374 -30.28 -7.93 -1.88
C ARG A 374 -30.01 -6.52 -2.42
N GLY A 375 -29.72 -6.37 -3.71
CA GLY A 375 -29.64 -5.05 -4.36
C GLY A 375 -30.96 -4.27 -4.33
N ARG A 376 -32.10 -4.95 -4.53
CA ARG A 376 -33.44 -4.34 -4.40
C ARG A 376 -33.71 -3.91 -2.97
N GLU A 377 -33.34 -4.73 -1.99
CA GLU A 377 -33.48 -4.39 -0.57
C GLU A 377 -32.69 -3.14 -0.18
N CYS A 378 -31.45 -2.97 -0.66
CA CYS A 378 -30.72 -1.71 -0.47
C CYS A 378 -31.53 -0.49 -0.94
N VAL A 379 -32.18 -0.59 -2.11
CA VAL A 379 -33.01 0.49 -2.65
C VAL A 379 -34.27 0.71 -1.81
N GLU A 380 -34.91 -0.36 -1.33
CA GLU A 380 -36.08 -0.28 -0.46
C GLU A 380 -35.75 0.40 0.87
N VAL A 381 -34.62 0.06 1.50
CA VAL A 381 -34.14 0.72 2.73
C VAL A 381 -33.83 2.19 2.47
N LEU A 382 -33.16 2.52 1.36
CA LEU A 382 -32.92 3.92 0.97
C LEU A 382 -34.23 4.70 0.81
N VAL A 383 -35.24 4.12 0.17
CA VAL A 383 -36.56 4.76 0.04
C VAL A 383 -37.20 5.02 1.40
N ARG A 384 -37.10 4.07 2.34
CA ARG A 384 -37.60 4.23 3.72
C ARG A 384 -36.86 5.34 4.47
N MET A 385 -35.55 5.48 4.30
CA MET A 385 -34.78 6.60 4.88
C MET A 385 -35.28 7.96 4.35
N LEU A 386 -35.54 8.04 3.04
CA LEU A 386 -35.94 9.29 2.39
C LEU A 386 -37.42 9.67 2.61
N ARG A 387 -38.31 8.70 2.80
CA ARG A 387 -39.77 8.93 2.85
C ARG A 387 -40.40 8.65 4.20
N ASP A 388 -39.94 7.62 4.88
CA ASP A 388 -40.57 7.10 6.10
C ASP A 388 -39.83 7.53 7.37
N SER A 389 -38.82 8.40 7.22
CA SER A 389 -37.96 8.90 8.31
C SER A 389 -37.21 7.80 9.08
N LEU A 390 -36.91 6.67 8.42
CA LEU A 390 -36.07 5.62 8.97
C LEU A 390 -34.68 6.20 9.31
N LYS A 391 -34.17 5.92 10.51
CA LYS A 391 -32.85 6.37 10.98
C LYS A 391 -31.98 5.16 11.33
N PRO A 392 -31.23 4.62 10.35
CA PRO A 392 -30.40 3.46 10.58
C PRO A 392 -29.36 3.70 11.67
N THR A 393 -29.25 2.75 12.59
CA THR A 393 -28.12 2.62 13.52
C THR A 393 -27.55 1.22 13.41
N MET A 394 -26.23 1.09 13.30
CA MET A 394 -25.57 -0.18 12.99
C MET A 394 -24.56 -0.57 14.06
N ALA A 395 -24.50 -1.87 14.37
CA ALA A 395 -23.48 -2.44 15.25
C ALA A 395 -22.81 -3.64 14.59
N LEU A 396 -21.54 -3.84 14.91
CA LEU A 396 -20.70 -4.94 14.42
C LEU A 396 -20.17 -5.76 15.60
N TYR A 397 -20.28 -7.07 15.49
CA TYR A 397 -19.66 -8.02 16.39
C TYR A 397 -18.64 -8.87 15.63
N GLN A 398 -17.35 -8.67 15.95
CA GLN A 398 -16.25 -9.47 15.43
C GLN A 398 -16.21 -10.81 16.16
N ILE A 399 -16.44 -11.90 15.42
CA ILE A 399 -16.34 -13.25 15.97
C ILE A 399 -14.85 -13.64 15.96
N PRO A 400 -14.29 -14.17 17.07
CA PRO A 400 -12.89 -14.62 17.11
C PRO A 400 -12.69 -15.98 16.43
N MET A 401 -13.23 -16.15 15.22
CA MET A 401 -13.07 -17.37 14.42
C MET A 401 -13.02 -17.08 12.93
N ILE A 402 -12.36 -17.97 12.20
CA ILE A 402 -12.49 -18.16 10.75
C ILE A 402 -13.64 -19.14 10.53
N TRP A 403 -14.61 -18.81 9.69
CA TRP A 403 -15.66 -19.75 9.33
C TRP A 403 -15.07 -20.87 8.47
N GLY A 404 -15.21 -22.12 8.90
CA GLY A 404 -14.80 -23.28 8.10
C GLY A 404 -15.62 -23.43 6.81
N MET A 405 -15.37 -24.46 6.01
CA MET A 405 -15.98 -24.55 4.67
C MET A 405 -17.46 -25.00 4.66
N HIS A 406 -18.08 -25.26 5.82
CA HIS A 406 -19.53 -25.53 5.89
C HIS A 406 -20.32 -24.22 5.72
N GLN A 407 -20.27 -23.66 4.51
CA GLN A 407 -20.83 -22.35 4.18
C GLN A 407 -22.03 -22.44 3.21
N VAL A 408 -22.30 -23.61 2.63
CA VAL A 408 -23.42 -23.76 1.67
C VAL A 408 -24.74 -23.54 2.40
N THR A 409 -25.42 -22.43 2.10
CA THR A 409 -26.53 -21.93 2.93
C THR A 409 -27.78 -22.79 2.83
N ALA A 410 -27.93 -23.56 1.75
CA ALA A 410 -28.99 -24.55 1.61
C ALA A 410 -28.79 -25.79 2.52
N HIS A 411 -27.59 -26.01 3.06
CA HIS A 411 -27.20 -27.22 3.77
C HIS A 411 -27.00 -26.98 5.27
N GLU A 412 -27.19 -28.02 6.08
CA GLU A 412 -26.74 -27.94 7.47
C GLU A 412 -25.21 -27.97 7.54
N PRO A 413 -24.60 -27.27 8.52
CA PRO A 413 -25.23 -26.45 9.56
C PRO A 413 -25.55 -25.00 9.15
N MET A 414 -25.09 -24.51 8.00
CA MET A 414 -25.25 -23.10 7.61
C MET A 414 -26.72 -22.68 7.47
N ARG A 415 -27.59 -23.57 6.99
CA ARG A 415 -29.04 -23.35 6.91
C ARG A 415 -29.64 -22.99 8.27
N THR A 416 -29.17 -23.61 9.35
CA THR A 416 -29.60 -23.26 10.71
C THR A 416 -29.11 -21.87 11.12
N ALA A 417 -27.91 -21.46 10.70
CA ALA A 417 -27.40 -20.10 10.96
C ALA A 417 -28.22 -19.04 10.23
N ILE A 418 -28.55 -19.23 8.95
CA ILE A 418 -29.40 -18.33 8.17
C ILE A 418 -30.82 -18.25 8.75
N ARG A 419 -31.39 -19.37 9.21
CA ARG A 419 -32.69 -19.32 9.91
C ARG A 419 -32.64 -18.50 11.20
N LYS A 420 -31.56 -18.63 11.99
CA LYS A 420 -31.37 -17.82 13.22
C LYS A 420 -31.21 -16.33 12.88
N LEU A 421 -30.56 -16.01 11.76
CA LEU A 421 -30.46 -14.65 11.23
C LEU A 421 -31.87 -14.10 10.90
N HIS A 422 -32.69 -14.84 10.15
CA HIS A 422 -34.06 -14.42 9.82
C HIS A 422 -34.96 -14.26 11.05
N GLU A 423 -34.79 -15.10 12.09
CA GLU A 423 -35.49 -14.95 13.36
C GLU A 423 -35.12 -13.63 14.08
N LEU A 424 -33.89 -13.14 13.92
CA LEU A 424 -33.45 -11.83 14.44
C LEU A 424 -34.02 -10.68 13.61
N GLU A 425 -33.99 -10.79 12.29
CA GLU A 425 -34.54 -9.77 11.38
C GLU A 425 -36.05 -9.58 11.53
N ALA A 426 -36.78 -10.62 11.91
CA ALA A 426 -38.21 -10.53 12.18
C ALA A 426 -38.56 -9.76 13.47
N GLN A 427 -37.57 -9.37 14.29
CA GLN A 427 -37.82 -8.63 15.53
C GLN A 427 -38.20 -7.17 15.25
N PRO A 428 -39.15 -6.59 16.01
CA PRO A 428 -39.48 -5.18 15.88
C PRO A 428 -38.27 -4.27 16.08
N GLY A 429 -38.10 -3.29 15.19
CA GLY A 429 -36.99 -2.33 15.25
C GLY A 429 -35.73 -2.74 14.49
N VAL A 430 -35.65 -3.98 13.98
CA VAL A 430 -34.55 -4.43 13.11
C VAL A 430 -34.87 -4.05 11.66
N VAL A 431 -33.88 -3.49 10.97
CA VAL A 431 -33.95 -3.11 9.55
C VAL A 431 -33.42 -4.25 8.68
N CYS A 432 -32.21 -4.73 8.99
CA CYS A 432 -31.57 -5.89 8.37
C CYS A 432 -30.45 -6.40 9.29
N ALA A 433 -30.02 -7.64 9.06
CA ALA A 433 -28.87 -8.23 9.73
C ALA A 433 -28.09 -9.10 8.74
N SER A 434 -26.82 -9.36 9.02
CA SER A 434 -26.02 -10.22 8.14
C SER A 434 -24.92 -10.96 8.89
N ILE A 435 -24.59 -12.14 8.37
CA ILE A 435 -23.42 -12.94 8.78
C ILE A 435 -22.37 -12.80 7.69
N ALA A 436 -21.20 -12.29 8.03
CA ALA A 436 -20.03 -12.37 7.16
C ALA A 436 -19.15 -13.53 7.59
N VAL A 437 -18.98 -14.52 6.71
CA VAL A 437 -18.19 -15.74 6.99
C VAL A 437 -16.69 -15.50 6.90
N CYS A 438 -16.27 -14.34 6.37
CA CYS A 438 -14.88 -13.90 6.15
C CYS A 438 -14.17 -14.52 4.94
N TYR A 439 -13.19 -13.79 4.42
CA TYR A 439 -12.27 -14.25 3.41
C TYR A 439 -10.97 -14.61 4.12
N PHE A 440 -10.88 -15.90 4.46
CA PHE A 440 -9.88 -16.48 5.35
C PHE A 440 -8.43 -16.45 4.83
N LEU A 441 -8.19 -16.00 3.59
CA LEU A 441 -6.85 -15.88 3.01
C LEU A 441 -6.27 -14.46 3.10
N ALA A 442 -7.06 -13.47 3.51
CA ALA A 442 -6.58 -12.10 3.63
C ALA A 442 -5.77 -11.91 4.91
N ASP A 443 -4.50 -11.50 4.76
CA ASP A 443 -3.68 -11.06 5.90
C ASP A 443 -4.00 -9.60 6.25
N VAL A 444 -5.14 -9.39 6.90
CA VAL A 444 -5.63 -8.06 7.33
C VAL A 444 -6.06 -8.09 8.81
N PRO A 445 -6.00 -6.96 9.53
CA PRO A 445 -6.38 -6.90 10.95
C PRO A 445 -7.82 -7.39 11.23
N GLU A 446 -8.74 -7.09 10.31
CA GLU A 446 -10.16 -7.42 10.35
C GLU A 446 -10.45 -8.89 10.01
N MET A 447 -9.45 -9.69 9.60
CA MET A 447 -9.67 -11.07 9.18
C MET A 447 -10.35 -11.88 10.30
N GLY A 448 -11.48 -12.49 9.95
CA GLY A 448 -12.34 -13.26 10.84
C GLY A 448 -13.82 -13.00 10.53
N SER A 449 -14.68 -13.92 10.97
CA SER A 449 -16.11 -13.83 10.75
C SER A 449 -16.73 -12.71 11.59
N SER A 450 -17.85 -12.16 11.14
CA SER A 450 -18.55 -11.12 11.87
C SER A 450 -20.06 -11.17 11.67
N VAL A 451 -20.77 -10.51 12.58
CA VAL A 451 -22.20 -10.23 12.45
C VAL A 451 -22.38 -8.73 12.52
N TYR A 452 -23.22 -8.17 11.64
CA TYR A 452 -23.64 -6.78 11.74
C TYR A 452 -25.16 -6.68 11.66
N VAL A 453 -25.72 -5.77 12.45
CA VAL A 453 -27.16 -5.57 12.59
C VAL A 453 -27.46 -4.08 12.47
N VAL A 454 -28.48 -3.76 11.67
CA VAL A 454 -29.00 -2.42 11.48
C VAL A 454 -30.40 -2.34 12.12
N THR A 455 -30.62 -1.30 12.91
CA THR A 455 -31.89 -1.01 13.59
C THR A 455 -32.39 0.40 13.27
N ASP A 456 -33.63 0.71 13.62
CA ASP A 456 -34.20 2.06 13.51
C ASP A 456 -34.01 2.82 14.83
N ASP A 457 -33.01 3.70 14.88
CA ASP A 457 -32.67 4.61 15.99
C ASP A 457 -32.50 3.89 17.35
N ASP A 458 -32.00 2.65 17.34
CA ASP A 458 -31.75 1.84 18.55
C ASP A 458 -30.38 1.13 18.50
N PRO A 459 -29.28 1.83 18.81
CA PRO A 459 -27.95 1.25 18.86
C PRO A 459 -27.81 0.10 19.88
N ALA A 460 -28.56 0.15 20.97
CA ALA A 460 -28.50 -0.85 22.04
C ALA A 460 -29.15 -2.18 21.61
N LEU A 461 -30.22 -2.13 20.80
CA LEU A 461 -30.77 -3.29 20.12
C LEU A 461 -29.77 -3.86 19.11
N ALA A 462 -29.17 -3.03 18.26
CA ALA A 462 -28.19 -3.48 17.27
C ALA A 462 -27.01 -4.21 17.92
N GLU A 463 -26.39 -3.63 18.94
CA GLU A 463 -25.25 -4.24 19.65
C GLU A 463 -25.61 -5.56 20.33
N ARG A 464 -26.80 -5.63 20.96
CA ARG A 464 -27.27 -6.83 21.65
C ARG A 464 -27.49 -7.98 20.66
N LEU A 465 -28.16 -7.72 19.54
CA LEU A 465 -28.49 -8.74 18.56
C LEU A 465 -27.24 -9.21 17.78
N ALA A 466 -26.35 -8.29 17.41
CA ALA A 466 -25.08 -8.64 16.76
C ALA A 466 -24.24 -9.56 17.66
N ARG A 467 -24.17 -9.23 18.96
CA ARG A 467 -23.50 -10.07 19.97
C ARG A 467 -24.19 -11.42 20.15
N GLU A 468 -25.51 -11.45 20.30
CA GLU A 468 -26.27 -12.71 20.50
C GLU A 468 -25.98 -13.70 19.38
N LEU A 469 -26.09 -13.26 18.12
CA LEU A 469 -25.83 -14.13 16.97
C LEU A 469 -24.36 -14.50 16.86
N GLY A 470 -23.45 -13.54 17.07
CA GLY A 470 -22.02 -13.79 17.01
C GLY A 470 -21.54 -14.80 18.06
N GLU A 471 -21.98 -14.68 19.30
CA GLU A 471 -21.69 -15.63 20.38
C GLU A 471 -22.31 -17.00 20.11
N TRP A 472 -23.53 -17.05 19.54
CA TRP A 472 -24.16 -18.29 19.13
C TRP A 472 -23.36 -19.01 18.02
N CYS A 473 -22.88 -18.26 17.02
CA CYS A 473 -22.03 -18.79 15.96
C CYS A 473 -20.70 -19.31 16.52
N PHE A 474 -20.08 -18.58 17.45
CA PHE A 474 -18.81 -18.99 18.08
C PHE A 474 -18.95 -20.23 18.97
N ALA A 475 -20.06 -20.36 19.71
CA ALA A 475 -20.35 -21.55 20.51
C ALA A 475 -20.41 -22.82 19.66
N ARG A 476 -20.70 -22.67 18.37
CA ARG A 476 -20.80 -23.74 17.36
C ARG A 476 -19.57 -23.78 16.44
N ARG A 477 -18.46 -23.13 16.81
CA ARG A 477 -17.26 -22.98 15.95
C ARG A 477 -16.78 -24.27 15.30
N ALA A 478 -16.83 -25.40 16.00
CA ALA A 478 -16.42 -26.70 15.47
C ALA A 478 -17.35 -27.24 14.37
N ASP A 479 -18.65 -26.89 14.41
CA ASP A 479 -19.64 -27.35 13.42
C ASP A 479 -19.32 -26.80 12.02
N TRP A 480 -18.58 -25.69 11.92
CA TRP A 480 -18.30 -25.03 10.64
C TRP A 480 -17.17 -25.69 9.84
N HIS A 481 -16.40 -26.59 10.45
CA HIS A 481 -15.23 -27.22 9.83
C HIS A 481 -15.48 -28.71 9.53
N TYR A 482 -14.83 -29.19 8.47
CA TYR A 482 -14.74 -30.60 8.14
C TYR A 482 -13.43 -30.89 7.41
N GLU A 483 -13.01 -32.15 7.41
CA GLU A 483 -11.82 -32.59 6.70
C GLU A 483 -12.14 -32.89 5.23
N LEU A 484 -11.28 -32.39 4.34
CA LEU A 484 -11.38 -32.64 2.91
C LEU A 484 -10.54 -33.88 2.54
N PRO A 485 -11.13 -34.93 1.94
CA PRO A 485 -10.37 -36.06 1.42
C PRO A 485 -9.56 -35.66 0.17
N SER A 486 -8.56 -36.47 -0.19
CA SER A 486 -7.93 -36.37 -1.51
C SER A 486 -8.88 -36.84 -2.61
N THR A 487 -8.62 -36.45 -3.86
CA THR A 487 -9.41 -36.90 -5.02
C THR A 487 -9.40 -38.42 -5.13
N ALA A 488 -8.27 -39.08 -4.86
CA ALA A 488 -8.17 -40.55 -4.91
C ALA A 488 -9.05 -41.25 -3.85
N GLU A 489 -9.18 -40.67 -2.66
CA GLU A 489 -10.10 -41.20 -1.64
C GLU A 489 -11.56 -40.93 -1.99
N ALA A 490 -11.88 -39.71 -2.40
CA ALA A 490 -13.21 -39.34 -2.85
C ALA A 490 -13.69 -40.19 -4.03
N LEU A 491 -12.79 -40.51 -4.97
CA LEU A 491 -13.11 -41.34 -6.15
C LEU A 491 -13.57 -42.74 -5.72
N ARG A 492 -12.84 -43.38 -4.81
CA ARG A 492 -13.24 -44.69 -4.24
C ARG A 492 -14.60 -44.62 -3.56
N ARG A 493 -14.86 -43.56 -2.79
CA ARG A 493 -16.17 -43.34 -2.14
C ARG A 493 -17.29 -43.17 -3.17
N ALA A 494 -17.03 -42.40 -4.22
CA ALA A 494 -18.00 -42.16 -5.28
C ALA A 494 -18.36 -43.43 -6.06
N GLU A 495 -17.36 -44.28 -6.35
CA GLU A 495 -17.58 -45.58 -7.01
C GLU A 495 -18.41 -46.54 -6.17
N MET A 496 -18.18 -46.59 -4.85
CA MET A 496 -18.99 -47.40 -3.94
C MET A 496 -20.45 -46.92 -3.86
N ASN A 497 -20.66 -45.60 -3.92
CA ASN A 497 -22.00 -45.01 -3.87
C ASN A 497 -22.79 -45.26 -5.17
N GLY A 498 -22.12 -45.26 -6.33
CA GLY A 498 -22.72 -45.63 -7.61
C GLY A 498 -23.71 -44.62 -8.22
N ASN A 499 -23.89 -43.45 -7.59
CA ASN A 499 -24.72 -42.38 -8.13
C ASN A 499 -23.92 -41.47 -9.07
N TYR A 500 -24.44 -41.23 -10.27
CA TYR A 500 -23.75 -40.44 -11.29
C TYR A 500 -24.69 -39.36 -11.86
N PRO A 501 -24.15 -38.22 -12.34
CA PRO A 501 -22.72 -37.87 -12.40
C PRO A 501 -22.12 -37.56 -11.01
N ALA A 502 -20.85 -37.94 -10.83
CA ALA A 502 -20.10 -37.67 -9.60
C ALA A 502 -19.21 -36.44 -9.79
N ILE A 503 -19.43 -35.42 -8.96
CA ILE A 503 -18.69 -34.16 -9.02
C ILE A 503 -17.60 -34.13 -7.94
N PHE A 504 -16.39 -33.75 -8.32
CA PHE A 504 -15.21 -33.60 -7.47
C PHE A 504 -14.80 -32.13 -7.48
N ALA A 505 -15.05 -31.42 -6.40
CA ALA A 505 -14.82 -29.99 -6.30
C ALA A 505 -13.52 -29.71 -5.55
N ASP A 506 -12.48 -29.34 -6.29
CA ASP A 506 -11.17 -29.00 -5.76
C ASP A 506 -11.25 -27.65 -5.03
N SER A 507 -11.42 -27.75 -3.72
CA SER A 507 -11.77 -26.62 -2.87
C SER A 507 -10.58 -25.73 -2.53
N ARG A 508 -9.34 -26.23 -2.71
CA ARG A 508 -8.10 -25.49 -2.40
C ARG A 508 -7.50 -24.79 -3.60
N ASP A 509 -7.94 -25.12 -4.81
CA ASP A 509 -7.53 -24.42 -6.02
C ASP A 509 -8.75 -23.76 -6.68
N ASN A 510 -9.49 -23.02 -5.86
CA ASN A 510 -10.66 -22.28 -6.26
C ASN A 510 -10.25 -20.89 -6.79
N THR A 511 -10.39 -20.69 -8.10
CA THR A 511 -10.00 -19.44 -8.77
C THR A 511 -10.77 -18.21 -8.29
N GLY A 512 -12.06 -18.33 -8.02
CA GLY A 512 -12.84 -17.20 -7.51
C GLY A 512 -12.57 -16.89 -6.04
N GLY A 513 -11.90 -17.80 -5.32
CA GLY A 513 -11.30 -17.52 -4.02
C GLY A 513 -9.86 -16.99 -4.11
N GLY A 514 -9.38 -16.58 -5.29
CA GLY A 514 -8.01 -16.12 -5.51
C GLY A 514 -7.00 -17.24 -5.82
N GLY A 515 -7.47 -18.42 -6.22
CA GLY A 515 -6.64 -19.58 -6.53
C GLY A 515 -6.03 -19.47 -7.92
N PRO A 516 -4.83 -20.00 -8.17
CA PRO A 516 -4.27 -19.95 -9.52
C PRO A 516 -5.04 -20.80 -10.53
N GLY A 517 -5.76 -21.85 -10.10
CA GLY A 517 -6.62 -22.67 -10.95
C GLY A 517 -5.89 -23.73 -11.76
N ASP A 518 -4.63 -24.01 -11.48
CA ASP A 518 -3.77 -24.90 -12.25
C ASP A 518 -3.28 -26.12 -11.45
N SER A 519 -3.78 -26.36 -10.24
CA SER A 519 -3.35 -27.52 -9.44
C SER A 519 -3.66 -28.84 -10.13
N THR A 520 -2.75 -29.81 -10.02
CA THR A 520 -2.75 -30.98 -10.90
C THR A 520 -3.30 -32.25 -10.27
N GLY A 521 -3.53 -32.28 -8.95
CA GLY A 521 -3.86 -33.52 -8.24
C GLY A 521 -5.13 -34.21 -8.76
N LEU A 522 -6.17 -33.43 -9.06
CA LEU A 522 -7.43 -33.95 -9.60
C LEU A 522 -7.23 -34.50 -11.02
N LEU A 523 -6.60 -33.71 -11.90
CA LEU A 523 -6.31 -34.11 -13.28
C LEU A 523 -5.46 -35.40 -13.32
N ARG A 524 -4.41 -35.45 -12.50
CA ARG A 524 -3.52 -36.60 -12.36
C ARG A 524 -4.28 -37.83 -11.91
N THR A 525 -5.11 -37.70 -10.87
CA THR A 525 -5.92 -38.82 -10.37
C THR A 525 -6.85 -39.37 -11.45
N PHE A 526 -7.54 -38.51 -12.20
CA PHE A 526 -8.45 -38.94 -13.25
C PHE A 526 -7.71 -39.65 -14.40
N LEU A 527 -6.53 -39.14 -14.76
CA LEU A 527 -5.70 -39.72 -15.81
C LEU A 527 -5.12 -41.08 -15.40
N GLU A 528 -4.56 -41.19 -14.19
CA GLU A 528 -3.95 -42.41 -13.65
C GLU A 528 -4.98 -43.51 -13.40
N ALA A 529 -6.20 -43.15 -12.98
CA ALA A 529 -7.31 -44.09 -12.85
C ALA A 529 -7.90 -44.54 -14.20
N GLY A 530 -7.49 -43.92 -15.31
CA GLY A 530 -7.97 -44.25 -16.65
C GLY A 530 -9.47 -43.98 -16.83
N LEU A 531 -9.99 -42.93 -16.19
CA LEU A 531 -11.42 -42.62 -16.25
C LEU A 531 -11.87 -42.29 -17.67
N THR A 532 -13.02 -42.84 -18.06
CA THR A 532 -13.72 -42.51 -19.29
C THR A 532 -15.00 -41.75 -18.97
N ASP A 533 -15.48 -40.95 -19.92
CA ASP A 533 -16.61 -40.02 -19.71
C ASP A 533 -16.31 -39.07 -18.54
N ALA A 534 -15.10 -38.51 -18.52
CA ALA A 534 -14.60 -37.66 -17.44
C ALA A 534 -14.23 -36.26 -17.94
N CYS A 535 -14.48 -35.22 -17.15
CA CYS A 535 -14.01 -33.88 -17.46
C CYS A 535 -13.39 -33.12 -16.28
N VAL A 536 -12.55 -32.11 -16.56
CA VAL A 536 -11.99 -31.17 -15.58
C VAL A 536 -12.24 -29.73 -16.05
N LEU A 537 -12.85 -28.91 -15.19
CA LEU A 537 -13.34 -27.55 -15.47
C LEU A 537 -12.91 -26.56 -14.37
N TYR A 538 -12.42 -25.35 -14.65
CA TYR A 538 -11.53 -25.04 -15.76
C TYR A 538 -10.12 -25.00 -15.20
N MET A 539 -9.14 -25.44 -15.97
CA MET A 539 -7.74 -25.31 -15.57
C MET A 539 -7.11 -24.09 -16.23
N VAL A 540 -6.32 -23.34 -15.47
CA VAL A 540 -5.59 -22.17 -15.99
C VAL A 540 -4.25 -22.62 -16.56
N ASP A 541 -4.06 -22.52 -17.88
CA ASP A 541 -2.78 -22.85 -18.53
C ASP A 541 -2.56 -22.05 -19.83
N PRO A 542 -2.12 -20.79 -19.74
CA PRO A 542 -1.93 -19.92 -20.91
C PRO A 542 -0.96 -20.47 -21.96
N GLU A 543 0.05 -21.24 -21.53
CA GLU A 543 1.05 -21.83 -22.44
C GLU A 543 0.44 -22.93 -23.29
N VAL A 544 -0.32 -23.85 -22.67
CA VAL A 544 -0.99 -24.93 -23.40
C VAL A 544 -2.05 -24.36 -24.33
N ILE A 545 -2.79 -23.34 -23.88
CA ILE A 545 -3.78 -22.64 -24.71
C ILE A 545 -3.12 -22.03 -25.95
N THR A 546 -2.01 -21.31 -25.78
CA THR A 546 -1.25 -20.72 -26.90
C THR A 546 -0.88 -21.77 -27.94
N ALA A 547 -0.32 -22.90 -27.49
CA ALA A 547 0.04 -23.99 -28.39
C ALA A 547 -1.17 -24.64 -29.07
N CYS A 548 -2.32 -24.75 -28.38
CA CYS A 548 -3.56 -25.25 -28.98
C CYS A 548 -4.07 -24.31 -30.08
N HIS A 549 -3.98 -22.99 -29.88
CA HIS A 549 -4.36 -22.01 -30.90
C HIS A 549 -3.43 -22.04 -32.12
N GLU A 550 -2.12 -22.24 -31.92
CA GLU A 550 -1.15 -22.35 -33.01
C GLU A 550 -1.32 -23.64 -33.82
N ALA A 551 -1.57 -24.77 -33.15
CA ALA A 551 -1.72 -26.07 -33.80
C ALA A 551 -3.10 -26.25 -34.46
N GLY A 552 -4.15 -25.66 -33.86
CA GLY A 552 -5.52 -25.72 -34.32
C GLY A 552 -6.29 -27.01 -33.95
N PRO A 553 -7.63 -26.99 -34.03
CA PRO A 553 -8.45 -28.18 -33.77
C PRO A 553 -8.08 -29.38 -34.65
N GLY A 554 -8.07 -30.57 -34.04
CA GLY A 554 -7.67 -31.85 -34.66
C GLY A 554 -6.19 -32.20 -34.50
N ALA A 555 -5.34 -31.24 -34.12
CA ALA A 555 -3.92 -31.52 -33.85
C ALA A 555 -3.72 -32.36 -32.58
N THR A 556 -2.65 -33.15 -32.56
CA THR A 556 -2.21 -33.91 -31.38
C THR A 556 -0.92 -33.31 -30.85
N LEU A 557 -0.89 -32.98 -29.55
CA LEU A 557 0.25 -32.38 -28.86
C LEU A 557 0.64 -33.24 -27.65
N THR A 558 1.92 -33.20 -27.29
CA THR A 558 2.44 -33.79 -26.05
C THR A 558 3.14 -32.71 -25.24
N MET A 559 2.56 -32.34 -24.09
CA MET A 559 3.08 -31.24 -23.27
C MET A 559 2.62 -31.32 -21.81
N PRO A 560 3.35 -30.65 -20.88
CA PRO A 560 2.95 -30.54 -19.49
C PRO A 560 1.75 -29.59 -19.30
N VAL A 561 0.71 -30.08 -18.62
CA VAL A 561 -0.54 -29.35 -18.32
C VAL A 561 -0.66 -29.09 -16.81
N GLY A 562 -0.95 -27.83 -16.45
CA GLY A 562 -1.12 -27.35 -15.07
C GLY A 562 0.18 -27.34 -14.25
N GLY A 563 0.10 -26.89 -13.00
CA GLY A 563 1.20 -26.94 -12.02
C GLY A 563 2.35 -25.99 -12.30
N LYS A 564 2.08 -24.88 -13.00
CA LYS A 564 3.10 -23.92 -13.48
C LYS A 564 3.14 -22.63 -12.66
N SER A 565 2.06 -22.29 -11.96
CA SER A 565 1.95 -21.05 -11.20
C SER A 565 2.76 -21.08 -9.89
N SER A 566 2.90 -22.24 -9.27
CA SER A 566 3.63 -22.42 -8.01
C SER A 566 4.00 -23.90 -7.81
N PRO A 567 5.18 -24.21 -7.21
CA PRO A 567 5.53 -25.57 -6.82
C PRO A 567 4.52 -26.23 -5.86
N LEU A 568 3.70 -25.42 -5.16
CA LEU A 568 2.67 -25.92 -4.25
C LEU A 568 1.43 -26.48 -4.96
N GLN A 569 1.29 -26.23 -6.27
CA GLN A 569 0.16 -26.70 -7.08
C GLN A 569 0.31 -28.15 -7.57
N GLY A 570 1.44 -28.79 -7.21
CA GLY A 570 1.82 -30.11 -7.70
C GLY A 570 2.57 -30.05 -9.03
N GLU A 571 3.20 -31.16 -9.38
CA GLU A 571 3.97 -31.27 -10.62
C GLU A 571 3.05 -31.21 -11.86
N PRO A 572 3.48 -30.56 -12.95
CA PRO A 572 2.76 -30.61 -14.21
C PRO A 572 2.48 -32.03 -14.69
N VAL A 573 1.33 -32.23 -15.35
CA VAL A 573 0.93 -33.55 -15.88
C VAL A 573 1.30 -33.62 -17.36
N MET A 574 2.22 -34.51 -17.72
CA MET A 574 2.52 -34.78 -19.12
C MET A 574 1.34 -35.48 -19.79
N MET A 575 0.68 -34.78 -20.71
CA MET A 575 -0.46 -35.30 -21.47
C MET A 575 -0.13 -35.39 -22.95
N THR A 576 -0.67 -36.41 -23.61
CA THR A 576 -0.73 -36.53 -25.08
C THR A 576 -2.19 -36.43 -25.49
N PHE A 577 -2.59 -35.28 -26.00
CA PHE A 577 -3.99 -34.93 -26.21
C PHE A 577 -4.26 -34.41 -27.62
N THR A 578 -5.52 -34.54 -28.04
CA THR A 578 -6.06 -33.89 -29.23
C THR A 578 -6.68 -32.56 -28.85
N VAL A 579 -6.41 -31.51 -29.62
CA VAL A 579 -7.11 -30.22 -29.53
C VAL A 579 -8.50 -30.41 -30.14
N VAL A 580 -9.56 -30.30 -29.35
CA VAL A 580 -10.94 -30.49 -29.83
C VAL A 580 -11.52 -29.17 -30.32
N ALA A 581 -11.34 -28.09 -29.57
CA ALA A 581 -11.81 -26.75 -29.92
C ALA A 581 -10.92 -25.67 -29.28
N VAL A 582 -10.95 -24.47 -29.86
CA VAL A 582 -10.36 -23.25 -29.31
C VAL A 582 -11.40 -22.12 -29.33
N SER A 583 -11.30 -21.16 -28.43
CA SER A 583 -12.26 -20.06 -28.29
C SER A 583 -11.56 -18.77 -27.85
N ASP A 584 -12.18 -17.62 -28.13
CA ASP A 584 -11.78 -16.32 -27.58
C ASP A 584 -12.29 -16.11 -26.13
N GLY A 585 -13.06 -17.07 -25.60
CA GLY A 585 -13.51 -17.10 -24.22
C GLY A 585 -14.88 -16.47 -23.99
N ARG A 586 -15.57 -15.98 -25.03
CA ARG A 586 -16.86 -15.30 -24.87
C ARG A 586 -18.01 -16.29 -24.85
N PHE A 587 -18.90 -16.16 -23.87
CA PHE A 587 -20.10 -16.98 -23.74
C PHE A 587 -21.18 -16.23 -22.94
N GLN A 588 -22.35 -16.84 -22.79
CA GLN A 588 -23.42 -16.32 -21.96
C GLN A 588 -23.75 -17.34 -20.86
N TYR A 589 -23.89 -16.87 -19.63
CA TYR A 589 -24.26 -17.71 -18.49
C TYR A 589 -25.72 -18.19 -18.59
N ASP A 590 -25.94 -19.46 -18.29
CA ASP A 590 -27.27 -20.08 -18.16
C ASP A 590 -27.95 -19.69 -16.83
N GLY A 591 -27.16 -19.39 -15.80
CA GLY A 591 -27.67 -19.12 -14.47
C GLY A 591 -27.80 -20.35 -13.57
N PRO A 592 -28.34 -20.18 -12.36
CA PRO A 592 -28.97 -18.96 -11.84
C PRO A 592 -27.97 -17.85 -11.49
N MET A 593 -26.72 -18.18 -11.19
CA MET A 593 -25.68 -17.17 -10.96
C MET A 593 -25.30 -16.51 -12.30
N TYR A 594 -25.34 -15.17 -12.34
CA TYR A 594 -25.08 -14.36 -13.55
C TYR A 594 -25.97 -14.66 -14.75
N GLU A 595 -27.19 -15.17 -14.55
CA GLU A 595 -28.13 -15.53 -15.62
C GLU A 595 -28.22 -14.44 -16.70
N GLY A 596 -27.94 -14.83 -17.95
CA GLY A 596 -28.04 -13.97 -19.12
C GLY A 596 -26.89 -12.96 -19.30
N LEU A 597 -25.95 -12.85 -18.36
CA LEU A 597 -24.76 -12.00 -18.49
C LEU A 597 -23.71 -12.64 -19.40
N GLU A 598 -22.91 -11.80 -20.05
CA GLU A 598 -21.78 -12.24 -20.87
C GLU A 598 -20.57 -12.57 -19.98
N GLY A 599 -20.02 -13.79 -20.14
CA GLY A 599 -18.76 -14.22 -19.52
C GLY A 599 -17.58 -14.11 -20.49
N LYS A 600 -16.36 -13.91 -19.95
CA LYS A 600 -15.12 -13.76 -20.71
C LYS A 600 -13.96 -14.51 -20.04
N MET A 601 -13.63 -15.68 -20.58
CA MET A 601 -12.56 -16.56 -20.09
C MET A 601 -11.19 -16.28 -20.73
N GLY A 602 -11.13 -15.31 -21.66
CA GLY A 602 -9.99 -15.07 -22.55
C GLY A 602 -9.73 -16.24 -23.51
N PRO A 603 -8.62 -16.20 -24.28
CA PRO A 603 -8.22 -17.34 -25.11
C PRO A 603 -8.29 -18.64 -24.32
N SER A 604 -8.88 -19.66 -24.92
CA SER A 604 -9.28 -20.89 -24.22
C SER A 604 -9.24 -22.08 -25.15
N ALA A 605 -9.03 -23.27 -24.60
CA ALA A 605 -8.91 -24.50 -25.37
C ALA A 605 -9.63 -25.67 -24.70
N TYR A 606 -10.22 -26.53 -25.52
CA TYR A 606 -10.74 -27.82 -25.11
C TYR A 606 -9.80 -28.91 -25.63
N ILE A 607 -9.18 -29.65 -24.72
CA ILE A 607 -8.27 -30.76 -25.02
C ILE A 607 -8.85 -32.10 -24.54
N ARG A 608 -8.45 -33.19 -25.21
CA ARG A 608 -8.91 -34.55 -24.88
C ARG A 608 -7.79 -35.58 -24.99
N GLN A 609 -7.65 -36.41 -23.97
CA GLN A 609 -6.81 -37.61 -23.99
C GLN A 609 -7.66 -38.84 -23.64
N GLY A 610 -7.89 -39.72 -24.63
CA GLY A 610 -8.82 -40.85 -24.44
C GLY A 610 -10.24 -40.37 -24.11
N GLY A 611 -10.79 -40.84 -22.98
CA GLY A 611 -12.09 -40.44 -22.45
C GLY A 611 -12.06 -39.30 -21.43
N LEU A 612 -10.89 -38.66 -21.24
CA LEU A 612 -10.72 -37.53 -20.32
C LEU A 612 -10.69 -36.20 -21.10
N HIS A 613 -11.55 -35.29 -20.68
CA HIS A 613 -11.78 -33.98 -21.28
C HIS A 613 -11.28 -32.87 -20.34
N VAL A 614 -10.55 -31.88 -20.85
CA VAL A 614 -10.09 -30.75 -20.02
C VAL A 614 -10.40 -29.46 -20.75
N ILE A 615 -11.06 -28.54 -20.06
CA ILE A 615 -11.30 -27.19 -20.54
C ILE A 615 -10.28 -26.27 -19.88
N LEU A 616 -9.52 -25.57 -20.71
CA LEU A 616 -8.47 -24.64 -20.33
C LEU A 616 -8.94 -23.20 -20.57
N ALA A 617 -8.68 -22.32 -19.61
CA ALA A 617 -8.96 -20.90 -19.69
C ALA A 617 -7.72 -20.06 -19.35
N THR A 618 -7.64 -18.83 -19.85
CA THR A 618 -6.57 -17.89 -19.46
C THR A 618 -6.95 -17.09 -18.21
N VAL A 619 -8.25 -16.81 -18.04
CA VAL A 619 -8.78 -16.15 -16.85
C VAL A 619 -9.03 -17.20 -15.76
N GLY A 620 -8.55 -16.91 -14.55
CA GLY A 620 -8.88 -17.69 -13.35
C GLY A 620 -10.30 -17.40 -12.88
N GLU A 621 -11.28 -18.08 -13.45
CA GLU A 621 -12.69 -18.00 -13.05
C GLU A 621 -13.26 -19.40 -12.80
N GLN A 622 -14.26 -19.50 -11.92
CA GLN A 622 -14.85 -20.77 -11.52
C GLN A 622 -15.88 -21.25 -12.56
N PRO A 623 -16.13 -22.56 -12.67
CA PRO A 623 -17.27 -23.08 -13.42
C PRO A 623 -18.58 -22.85 -12.65
N TYR A 624 -19.19 -21.67 -12.78
CA TYR A 624 -20.50 -21.36 -12.18
C TYR A 624 -21.63 -22.23 -12.76
N ASP A 625 -21.57 -22.48 -14.07
CA ASP A 625 -22.47 -23.36 -14.79
C ASP A 625 -21.75 -24.11 -15.93
N THR A 626 -22.53 -24.79 -16.77
CA THR A 626 -22.03 -25.60 -17.89
C THR A 626 -21.85 -24.82 -19.19
N ALA A 627 -22.24 -23.54 -19.25
CA ALA A 627 -22.42 -22.80 -20.50
C ALA A 627 -21.10 -22.60 -21.25
N PHE A 628 -20.00 -22.32 -20.53
CA PHE A 628 -18.69 -22.14 -21.16
C PHE A 628 -18.13 -23.46 -21.73
N ALA A 629 -18.24 -24.57 -21.00
CA ALA A 629 -17.87 -25.88 -21.54
C ALA A 629 -18.70 -26.23 -22.79
N ARG A 630 -20.01 -25.92 -22.76
CA ARG A 630 -20.92 -26.14 -23.89
C ARG A 630 -20.60 -25.26 -25.09
N SER A 631 -20.12 -24.02 -24.91
CA SER A 631 -19.70 -23.15 -26.03
C SER A 631 -18.50 -23.71 -26.79
N LEU A 632 -17.68 -24.54 -26.13
CA LEU A 632 -16.58 -25.32 -26.71
C LEU A 632 -17.02 -26.71 -27.22
N GLY A 633 -18.31 -27.05 -27.12
CA GLY A 633 -18.88 -28.31 -27.61
C GLY A 633 -18.80 -29.49 -26.62
N LEU A 634 -18.47 -29.26 -25.34
CA LEU A 634 -18.50 -30.29 -24.31
C LEU A 634 -19.86 -30.29 -23.58
N ASP A 635 -20.63 -31.37 -23.72
CA ASP A 635 -21.80 -31.61 -22.87
C ASP A 635 -21.36 -32.24 -21.54
N VAL A 636 -21.23 -31.38 -20.52
CA VAL A 636 -20.80 -31.77 -19.17
C VAL A 636 -21.79 -32.73 -18.51
N LYS A 637 -23.09 -32.64 -18.83
CA LYS A 637 -24.12 -33.50 -18.22
C LYS A 637 -24.06 -34.94 -18.71
N ALA A 638 -23.39 -35.19 -19.83
CA ALA A 638 -23.14 -36.52 -20.36
C ALA A 638 -21.92 -37.21 -19.69
N MET A 639 -21.13 -36.48 -18.90
CA MET A 639 -19.96 -37.03 -18.22
C MET A 639 -20.37 -37.80 -16.96
N ARG A 640 -19.66 -38.89 -16.67
CA ARG A 640 -19.82 -39.67 -15.44
C ARG A 640 -19.03 -39.08 -14.28
N TYR A 641 -17.84 -38.53 -14.55
CA TYR A 641 -16.94 -37.95 -13.56
C TYR A 641 -16.61 -36.50 -13.92
N ILE A 642 -16.85 -35.56 -13.01
CA ILE A 642 -16.71 -34.13 -13.29
C ILE A 642 -15.83 -33.50 -12.21
N GLY A 643 -14.66 -33.01 -12.59
CA GLY A 643 -13.79 -32.21 -11.73
C GLY A 643 -14.06 -30.72 -11.91
N VAL A 644 -14.23 -29.99 -10.82
CA VAL A 644 -14.41 -28.53 -10.84
C VAL A 644 -13.39 -27.81 -9.95
N LYS A 645 -12.79 -26.72 -10.44
CA LYS A 645 -11.95 -25.77 -9.71
C LYS A 645 -12.81 -24.73 -8.99
N SER A 646 -13.50 -25.17 -7.94
CA SER A 646 -14.45 -24.36 -7.17
C SER A 646 -14.69 -24.98 -5.81
N THR A 647 -15.00 -24.15 -4.80
CA THR A 647 -15.39 -24.62 -3.46
C THR A 647 -16.90 -24.89 -3.37
N ALA A 648 -17.75 -23.94 -3.76
CA ALA A 648 -19.20 -24.13 -3.73
C ALA A 648 -19.98 -23.40 -4.82
N HIS A 649 -19.42 -22.38 -5.49
CA HIS A 649 -20.16 -21.62 -6.51
C HIS A 649 -20.68 -22.48 -7.66
N PHE A 650 -19.96 -23.54 -8.05
CA PHE A 650 -20.42 -24.50 -9.05
C PHE A 650 -21.78 -25.13 -8.72
N ARG A 651 -22.17 -25.16 -7.44
CA ARG A 651 -23.46 -25.75 -7.02
C ARG A 651 -24.64 -25.07 -7.70
N ALA A 652 -24.53 -23.78 -8.02
CA ALA A 652 -25.57 -23.03 -8.72
C ALA A 652 -25.99 -23.72 -10.03
N GLY A 653 -25.04 -24.07 -10.90
CA GLY A 653 -25.32 -24.70 -12.18
C GLY A 653 -25.32 -26.23 -12.18
N PHE A 654 -24.79 -26.88 -11.13
CA PHE A 654 -24.50 -28.32 -11.16
C PHE A 654 -25.29 -29.16 -10.14
N GLU A 655 -25.62 -28.61 -8.96
CA GLU A 655 -26.13 -29.41 -7.84
C GLU A 655 -27.48 -30.07 -8.14
N ALA A 656 -28.37 -29.37 -8.86
CA ALA A 656 -29.72 -29.86 -9.16
C ALA A 656 -29.78 -31.17 -9.97
N TRP A 657 -28.68 -31.55 -10.64
CA TRP A 657 -28.59 -32.78 -11.45
C TRP A 657 -27.38 -33.66 -11.10
N ALA A 658 -26.59 -33.29 -10.09
CA ALA A 658 -25.49 -34.11 -9.61
C ALA A 658 -26.04 -35.38 -8.94
N GLY A 659 -25.47 -36.55 -9.26
CA GLY A 659 -25.76 -37.78 -8.53
C GLY A 659 -25.11 -37.81 -7.15
N GLN A 660 -23.95 -37.15 -7.03
CA GLN A 660 -23.24 -36.92 -5.78
C GLN A 660 -22.16 -35.84 -5.95
N ILE A 661 -21.79 -35.19 -4.84
CA ILE A 661 -20.76 -34.16 -4.79
C ILE A 661 -19.74 -34.53 -3.71
N GLN A 662 -18.47 -34.56 -4.09
CA GLN A 662 -17.33 -34.78 -3.23
C GLN A 662 -16.48 -33.51 -3.23
N LEU A 663 -16.38 -32.83 -2.09
CA LEU A 663 -15.41 -31.75 -1.92
C LEU A 663 -14.05 -32.41 -1.67
N VAL A 664 -13.04 -32.01 -2.43
CA VAL A 664 -11.71 -32.61 -2.40
C VAL A 664 -10.65 -31.55 -2.16
N SER A 665 -9.51 -31.99 -1.66
CA SER A 665 -8.35 -31.13 -1.41
C SER A 665 -7.11 -31.76 -2.02
N GLU A 666 -6.57 -31.10 -3.03
CA GLU A 666 -5.25 -31.38 -3.58
C GLU A 666 -4.21 -30.38 -3.04
N PRO A 667 -2.90 -30.66 -3.24
CA PRO A 667 -1.86 -29.67 -2.96
C PRO A 667 -2.15 -28.37 -3.71
N SER A 668 -2.22 -27.26 -2.96
CA SER A 668 -2.43 -25.92 -3.51
C SER A 668 -1.98 -24.84 -2.53
N VAL A 669 -1.88 -23.61 -3.03
CA VAL A 669 -1.53 -22.40 -2.26
C VAL A 669 -2.60 -22.03 -1.23
N HIS A 670 -3.88 -22.38 -1.41
CA HIS A 670 -4.94 -22.11 -0.42
C HIS A 670 -5.04 -23.20 0.64
N ASN A 671 -3.96 -23.41 1.38
CA ASN A 671 -3.95 -24.30 2.52
C ASN A 671 -3.74 -23.50 3.81
N LEU A 672 -4.81 -23.33 4.59
CA LEU A 672 -4.80 -22.58 5.86
C LEU A 672 -3.67 -23.01 6.80
N GLY A 673 -3.31 -24.30 6.84
CA GLY A 673 -2.24 -24.82 7.70
C GLY A 673 -0.83 -24.30 7.38
N ASN A 674 -0.65 -23.68 6.21
CA ASN A 674 0.64 -23.19 5.73
C ASN A 674 0.70 -21.66 5.58
N LEU A 675 -0.33 -20.91 5.99
CA LEU A 675 -0.40 -19.46 5.78
C LEU A 675 0.28 -18.67 6.93
N PRO A 676 1.30 -17.85 6.64
CA PRO A 676 1.95 -17.02 7.65
C PRO A 676 1.25 -15.65 7.75
N PHE A 677 0.21 -15.55 8.57
CA PHE A 677 -0.42 -14.25 8.88
C PHE A 677 0.57 -13.34 9.63
N LYS A 678 0.71 -12.09 9.19
CA LYS A 678 1.59 -11.07 9.79
C LYS A 678 0.81 -9.86 10.31
N ARG A 679 -0.31 -9.53 9.66
CA ARG A 679 -1.17 -8.38 10.00
C ARG A 679 -2.31 -8.77 10.93
N LEU A 680 -2.69 -10.05 10.97
CA LEU A 680 -3.60 -10.57 12.01
C LEU A 680 -2.92 -10.55 13.38
N ASN A 681 -3.35 -9.64 14.26
CA ASN A 681 -2.75 -9.42 15.58
C ASN A 681 -3.61 -9.90 16.76
N ARG A 682 -4.67 -10.66 16.47
CA ARG A 682 -5.60 -11.23 17.47
C ARG A 682 -5.71 -12.75 17.32
N PRO A 683 -5.97 -13.50 18.40
CA PRO A 683 -6.22 -14.93 18.29
C PRO A 683 -7.56 -15.18 17.59
N VAL A 684 -7.57 -16.11 16.63
CA VAL A 684 -8.79 -16.61 15.98
C VAL A 684 -8.77 -18.13 15.92
N TYR A 685 -9.91 -18.76 16.17
CA TYR A 685 -10.10 -20.19 15.92
C TYR A 685 -10.18 -20.46 14.42
N PRO A 686 -9.62 -21.54 13.85
CA PRO A 686 -8.89 -22.63 14.52
C PRO A 686 -7.36 -22.43 14.57
N LEU A 687 -6.83 -21.24 14.24
CA LEU A 687 -5.38 -20.99 14.29
C LEU A 687 -4.84 -21.11 15.73
N VAL A 688 -5.64 -20.69 16.69
CA VAL A 688 -5.42 -20.86 18.13
C VAL A 688 -6.68 -21.45 18.75
N ASP A 689 -6.53 -22.34 19.72
CA ASP A 689 -7.66 -22.83 20.53
C ASP A 689 -8.01 -21.77 21.59
N ILE A 690 -9.25 -21.25 21.56
CA ILE A 690 -9.74 -20.09 22.34
C ILE A 690 -10.96 -20.48 23.16
#